data_AF-A0A089YXM6-F1
#
_entry.id   AF-A0A089YXM6-F1
#
_cell.length_a   1.000
_cell.length_b   1.000
_cell.length_c   1.000
_cell.angle_alpha   90.00
_cell.angle_beta   90.00
_cell.angle_gamma   90.00
#
_symmetry.space_group_name_H-M   'P 1'
#
loop_
_entity.id
_entity.type
_entity.pdbx_description
1 polymer ?
#
loop_
_entity_poly.entity_id
_entity_poly.type
_entity_poly.pdbx_seq_one_letter_code
_entity_poly.pdbx_strand_id
1 'polypeptide(L)'
;MTVLKQLSKTQKLARVSAPRAPRVYAPASFVEKITEVPLYPTNILRFDAFAATVEVAVPWSDDYYPADAGLGKPADALELEWDGTLITSSRYEITAADQTNKVPLILELPLTSADDWDTVAHRLGYRIDWGDTDAYDFGDSQPAYVDTTPPGRPTLGKLLFPGLTPGPGGQYVITLQDLDPATQDLITEVPSYSGEWQGDLIEPFITTNGRPPDYLGTTTRLPPGNTLPNPVVLRFAFADMDAAGDGTHTLGYRVTDLAGNKSVISQETAVRFVLHNTPINLAPPEIPLFADDGVIDEADGRILDVEIPPYQNVAVDDEFVLLWGNRMVGAGKVTNVGDTPLAKIRVPYAAVLAGDPNGNNALRYTTQASYQVIRSQALVATSPLLLNVLVNIATPAGPDPDPDTPENENLALPSLLSTGSGATANVITAAQYAQNATITIPWPTAGDLLAGDLITVSYAGTDVPPAARAVTATEVSNSTLDPFTLLASQIGSAGAGAIQLKYVVERTIPASSPYPPVTNTSYSAVQIVQVTSPGSTPGGGGPLPVGEFLNRNASGFLDRCNTTNGAIFRIPLTYANAAVNDRIVLNGQGIGGRPTAPGAALPGTEFTATDTVNPEEFAQKYIDFRILASAFVPTLYPGRYNHLEVHHEITNASGTGATNPPSITQVTMVGSECSFDTNSQVSNASVKPA
;
A
#
# COMPACT_ATOMS: atom_id res chain seq x y z
N MET A 1 93.61 85.68 37.17
CA MET A 1 94.37 84.47 36.79
C MET A 1 93.63 83.84 35.62
N THR A 2 93.84 84.33 34.39
CA THR A 2 94.94 83.92 33.48
C THR A 2 94.68 82.49 32.99
N VAL A 3 93.97 82.33 31.86
CA VAL A 3 94.49 81.97 30.51
C VAL A 3 94.70 80.44 30.40
N LEU A 4 94.03 79.68 29.52
CA LEU A 4 94.19 79.55 28.05
C LEU A 4 92.93 78.83 27.49
N LYS A 5 92.23 79.33 26.45
CA LYS A 5 92.48 79.31 24.98
C LYS A 5 91.89 78.08 24.25
N GLN A 6 90.89 78.38 23.42
CA GLN A 6 90.59 77.85 22.07
C GLN A 6 90.77 76.35 21.79
N LEU A 7 89.67 75.70 21.42
CA LEU A 7 89.60 74.86 20.21
C LEU A 7 88.15 74.86 19.69
N SER A 8 87.94 75.55 18.57
CA SER A 8 86.77 75.41 17.71
C SER A 8 86.84 74.08 16.98
N LYS A 9 85.81 73.24 17.07
CA LYS A 9 85.40 72.32 15.99
C LYS A 9 84.03 71.75 16.30
N THR A 10 83.12 72.01 15.38
CA THR A 10 81.84 71.37 15.14
C THR A 10 81.94 69.86 15.39
N GLN A 11 81.44 69.38 16.53
CA GLN A 11 81.08 67.98 16.68
C GLN A 11 79.67 67.82 16.14
N LYS A 12 79.57 67.19 14.96
CA LYS A 12 78.34 66.57 14.47
C LYS A 12 77.75 65.74 15.61
N LEU A 13 76.60 66.15 16.12
CA LEU A 13 75.73 65.28 16.91
C LEU A 13 75.31 64.13 15.99
N ALA A 14 75.98 62.99 16.13
CA ALA A 14 75.41 61.74 15.65
C ALA A 14 74.07 61.56 16.37
N ARG A 15 72.96 61.52 15.61
CA ARG A 15 71.66 61.13 16.14
C ARG A 15 71.81 59.72 16.69
N VAL A 16 71.87 59.59 18.01
CA VAL A 16 71.78 58.31 18.70
C VAL A 16 70.35 57.84 18.53
N SER A 17 70.16 56.79 17.74
CA SER A 17 68.89 56.08 17.58
C SER A 17 68.43 55.56 18.94
N ALA A 18 67.36 56.13 19.48
CA ALA A 18 66.59 55.51 20.56
C ALA A 18 65.71 54.40 19.94
N PRO A 19 65.46 53.28 20.64
CA PRO A 19 64.60 52.22 20.12
C PRO A 19 63.20 52.78 19.87
N ARG A 20 62.78 52.79 18.59
CA ARG A 20 61.47 53.26 18.14
C ARG A 20 60.42 52.17 18.36
N ALA A 21 59.20 52.58 18.71
CA ALA A 21 58.04 51.70 18.72
C ALA A 21 57.72 51.26 17.28
N PRO A 22 57.35 49.99 17.03
CA PRO A 22 57.07 49.47 15.70
C PRO A 22 55.88 50.20 15.07
N ARG A 23 56.03 50.63 13.82
CA ARG A 23 54.99 51.27 13.00
C ARG A 23 54.58 50.32 11.89
N VAL A 24 53.28 50.05 11.79
CA VAL A 24 52.71 49.09 10.84
C VAL A 24 52.24 49.84 9.59
N TYR A 25 52.59 49.35 8.39
CA TYR A 25 52.14 49.90 7.09
C TYR A 25 50.87 49.19 6.62
N ALA A 26 50.06 49.84 5.77
CA ALA A 26 48.87 49.22 5.17
C ALA A 26 48.83 49.49 3.65
N PRO A 27 48.40 48.54 2.81
CA PRO A 27 48.16 48.81 1.38
C PRO A 27 47.02 49.83 1.19
N ALA A 28 47.10 50.67 0.16
CA ALA A 28 46.11 51.74 -0.08
C ALA A 28 44.71 51.21 -0.46
N SER A 29 44.64 49.98 -0.98
CA SER A 29 43.41 49.24 -1.27
C SER A 29 43.02 48.29 -0.12
N PHE A 30 42.77 48.85 1.06
CA PHE A 30 42.33 48.08 2.23
C PHE A 30 40.80 47.98 2.31
N VAL A 31 40.29 46.80 2.69
CA VAL A 31 38.90 46.57 3.12
C VAL A 31 38.88 46.45 4.65
N GLU A 32 37.98 47.17 5.30
CA GLU A 32 37.90 47.42 6.75
C GLU A 32 38.27 46.27 7.72
N LYS A 33 39.08 46.66 8.71
CA LYS A 33 39.07 46.29 10.14
C LYS A 33 38.74 44.81 10.50
N ILE A 34 39.76 43.96 10.49
CA ILE A 34 39.77 42.72 11.28
C ILE A 34 40.59 42.97 12.55
N THR A 35 39.95 42.82 13.71
CA THR A 35 40.57 42.96 15.03
C THR A 35 41.69 41.92 15.21
N GLU A 36 42.83 42.37 15.73
CA GLU A 36 44.09 41.64 15.83
C GLU A 36 43.96 40.27 16.53
N VAL A 37 44.38 39.21 15.84
CA VAL A 37 44.76 37.91 16.42
C VAL A 37 46.21 37.61 16.02
N PRO A 38 47.08 37.09 16.91
CA PRO A 38 48.54 37.29 16.84
C PRO A 38 49.30 36.42 15.83
N LEU A 39 48.63 35.79 14.86
CA LEU A 39 49.23 34.75 14.01
C LEU A 39 49.09 34.97 12.50
N TYR A 40 48.58 36.12 12.04
CA TYR A 40 48.66 36.50 10.62
C TYR A 40 49.27 37.90 10.45
N PRO A 41 50.10 38.12 9.41
CA PRO A 41 50.67 39.42 9.13
C PRO A 41 49.58 40.35 8.62
N THR A 42 49.60 41.60 9.09
CA THR A 42 48.63 42.65 8.75
C THR A 42 48.68 43.13 7.28
N ASN A 43 49.44 42.46 6.41
CA ASN A 43 49.94 42.99 5.13
C ASN A 43 49.83 41.97 3.99
N ILE A 44 48.61 41.60 3.61
CA ILE A 44 48.33 40.80 2.40
C ILE A 44 48.07 41.78 1.24
N LEU A 45 48.73 41.58 0.11
CA LEU A 45 48.59 42.42 -1.09
C LEU A 45 47.69 41.72 -2.12
N ARG A 46 46.68 42.44 -2.66
CA ARG A 46 45.74 41.96 -3.70
C ARG A 46 46.33 42.07 -5.10
N PHE A 47 46.11 41.05 -5.96
CA PHE A 47 46.53 41.06 -7.37
C PHE A 47 45.47 40.54 -8.33
N ASP A 48 45.20 41.31 -9.39
CA ASP A 48 44.18 40.96 -10.39
C ASP A 48 44.78 40.58 -11.78
N ALA A 49 46.10 40.74 -12.03
CA ALA A 49 46.74 40.36 -13.30
C ALA A 49 48.30 40.31 -13.27
N PHE A 50 48.92 39.63 -14.25
CA PHE A 50 50.38 39.49 -14.40
C PHE A 50 51.07 40.81 -14.80
N ALA A 51 52.12 41.17 -14.05
CA ALA A 51 52.82 42.47 -13.99
C ALA A 51 51.92 43.62 -13.49
N ALA A 52 51.96 43.87 -12.18
CA ALA A 52 51.12 44.86 -11.53
C ALA A 52 51.96 45.77 -10.63
N THR A 53 51.63 47.05 -10.61
CA THR A 53 52.14 48.01 -9.64
C THR A 53 51.16 48.09 -8.48
N VAL A 54 51.65 47.88 -7.25
CA VAL A 54 50.83 47.95 -6.03
C VAL A 54 51.09 49.27 -5.31
N GLU A 55 50.01 49.94 -4.91
CA GLU A 55 50.10 51.14 -4.07
C GLU A 55 50.33 50.76 -2.60
N VAL A 56 51.51 51.08 -2.09
CA VAL A 56 51.90 50.90 -0.69
C VAL A 56 51.78 52.23 0.03
N ALA A 57 50.93 52.29 1.07
CA ALA A 57 50.79 53.49 1.88
C ALA A 57 51.79 53.48 3.04
N VAL A 58 52.68 54.45 3.05
CA VAL A 58 53.62 54.72 4.14
C VAL A 58 53.00 55.76 5.08
N PRO A 59 52.62 55.42 6.33
CA PRO A 59 52.02 56.37 7.26
C PRO A 59 52.92 57.59 7.48
N TRP A 60 52.31 58.77 7.52
CA TRP A 60 53.04 60.00 7.81
C TRP A 60 53.79 59.91 9.15
N SER A 61 55.04 60.37 9.15
CA SER A 61 55.85 60.54 10.36
C SER A 61 56.35 61.97 10.44
N ASP A 62 56.19 62.60 11.60
CA ASP A 62 56.82 63.90 11.86
C ASP A 62 58.36 63.80 11.89
N ASP A 63 58.92 62.58 11.93
CA ASP A 63 60.36 62.34 11.76
C ASP A 63 60.85 62.53 10.32
N TYR A 64 59.97 62.47 9.31
CA TYR A 64 60.28 62.65 7.88
C TYR A 64 60.74 64.07 7.52
N TYR A 65 60.95 64.94 8.52
CA TYR A 65 61.33 66.32 8.31
C TYR A 65 62.40 66.75 9.33
N PRO A 66 63.60 67.17 8.90
CA PRO A 66 64.48 67.96 9.74
C PRO A 66 63.91 69.38 9.88
N ALA A 67 63.90 69.93 11.09
CA ALA A 67 63.25 71.20 11.48
C ALA A 67 63.65 72.48 10.69
N ASP A 68 64.50 72.37 9.66
CA ASP A 68 65.24 73.48 9.05
C ASP A 68 65.11 73.55 7.51
N ALA A 69 64.01 73.12 6.87
CA ALA A 69 63.89 73.06 5.39
C ALA A 69 63.67 74.41 4.67
N GLY A 70 64.38 75.47 5.09
CA GLY A 70 64.33 76.79 4.46
C GLY A 70 65.45 77.10 3.45
N LEU A 71 66.35 76.18 3.12
CA LEU A 71 67.61 76.51 2.43
C LEU A 71 68.01 75.54 1.31
N GLY A 72 67.27 75.50 0.20
CA GLY A 72 67.76 74.97 -1.10
C GLY A 72 68.42 73.58 -1.08
N LYS A 73 68.00 72.69 -0.17
CA LYS A 73 68.50 71.32 -0.04
C LYS A 73 67.72 70.37 -0.97
N PRO A 74 68.30 69.23 -1.38
CA PRO A 74 67.55 68.17 -2.07
C PRO A 74 66.37 67.71 -1.20
N ALA A 75 65.22 67.44 -1.82
CA ALA A 75 64.04 66.97 -1.10
C ALA A 75 64.30 65.58 -0.50
N ASP A 76 63.86 65.37 0.74
CA ASP A 76 63.84 64.04 1.34
C ASP A 76 62.92 63.13 0.50
N ALA A 77 63.33 61.88 0.28
CA ALA A 77 62.58 60.95 -0.55
C ALA A 77 62.38 59.60 0.15
N LEU A 78 61.28 58.95 -0.17
CA LEU A 78 60.99 57.56 0.24
C LEU A 78 61.13 56.64 -0.95
N GLU A 79 61.73 55.48 -0.73
CA GLU A 79 61.81 54.39 -1.71
C GLU A 79 61.46 53.09 -1.00
N LEU A 80 60.63 52.26 -1.60
CA LEU A 80 60.30 50.93 -1.07
C LEU A 80 61.50 49.99 -1.16
N GLU A 81 61.52 49.06 -0.23
CA GLU A 81 62.45 47.93 -0.19
C GLU A 81 61.64 46.63 -0.23
N TRP A 82 61.99 45.73 -1.14
CA TRP A 82 61.36 44.43 -1.33
C TRP A 82 62.44 43.35 -1.25
N ASP A 83 62.32 42.46 -0.26
CA ASP A 83 63.29 41.38 0.01
C ASP A 83 64.74 41.83 0.13
N GLY A 84 64.97 42.98 0.77
CA GLY A 84 66.32 43.55 0.91
C GLY A 84 66.79 44.33 -0.31
N THR A 85 66.00 44.35 -1.39
CA THR A 85 66.31 45.07 -2.63
C THR A 85 65.55 46.38 -2.71
N LEU A 86 66.27 47.48 -2.89
CA LEU A 86 65.68 48.79 -3.04
C LEU A 86 65.00 48.94 -4.41
N ILE A 87 63.75 49.38 -4.40
CA ILE A 87 62.94 49.59 -5.58
C ILE A 87 63.00 51.06 -5.99
N THR A 88 64.06 51.43 -6.71
CA THR A 88 64.31 52.84 -7.11
C THR A 88 63.19 53.47 -7.94
N SER A 89 62.40 52.67 -8.65
CA SER A 89 61.20 53.14 -9.38
C SER A 89 60.06 53.58 -8.48
N SER A 90 60.08 53.23 -7.19
CA SER A 90 59.07 53.63 -6.20
C SER A 90 59.37 54.98 -5.52
N ARG A 91 60.42 55.69 -5.96
CA ARG A 91 60.88 56.93 -5.34
C ARG A 91 59.76 57.98 -5.29
N TYR A 92 59.38 58.38 -4.09
CA TYR A 92 58.43 59.45 -3.80
C TYR A 92 59.15 60.62 -3.13
N GLU A 93 59.19 61.77 -3.80
CA GLU A 93 59.74 63.00 -3.22
C GLU A 93 58.75 63.61 -2.22
N ILE A 94 59.16 63.79 -0.98
CA ILE A 94 58.31 64.36 0.07
C ILE A 94 58.17 65.87 -0.17
N THR A 95 56.94 66.34 -0.35
CA THR A 95 56.65 67.75 -0.64
C THR A 95 56.19 68.52 0.60
N ALA A 96 56.23 69.85 0.54
CA ALA A 96 55.66 70.71 1.59
C ALA A 96 54.13 70.53 1.76
N ALA A 97 53.44 70.06 0.71
CA ALA A 97 52.01 69.76 0.77
C ALA A 97 51.74 68.49 1.59
N ASP A 98 52.56 67.45 1.43
CA ASP A 98 52.46 66.22 2.22
C ASP A 98 52.62 66.49 3.71
N GLN A 99 53.56 67.38 4.07
CA GLN A 99 53.75 67.86 5.44
C GLN A 99 52.55 68.60 6.02
N THR A 100 51.84 69.34 5.18
CA THR A 100 50.64 70.08 5.60
C THR A 100 49.48 69.12 5.80
N ASN A 101 49.34 68.13 4.91
CA ASN A 101 48.21 67.20 4.91
C ASN A 101 48.36 66.07 5.92
N LYS A 102 49.60 65.66 6.23
CA LYS A 102 49.93 64.55 7.15
C LYS A 102 49.16 63.25 6.88
N VAL A 103 48.89 62.99 5.61
CA VAL A 103 48.24 61.76 5.13
C VAL A 103 49.29 60.71 4.77
N PRO A 104 48.93 59.41 4.72
CA PRO A 104 49.82 58.38 4.22
C PRO A 104 50.36 58.70 2.82
N LEU A 105 51.65 58.43 2.60
CA LEU A 105 52.33 58.63 1.32
C LEU A 105 52.21 57.36 0.49
N ILE A 106 51.76 57.48 -0.75
CA ILE A 106 51.48 56.33 -1.61
C ILE A 106 52.65 56.11 -2.55
N LEU A 107 53.29 54.95 -2.43
CA LEU A 107 54.42 54.53 -3.25
C LEU A 107 54.03 53.35 -4.13
N GLU A 108 54.60 53.29 -5.33
CA GLU A 108 54.33 52.25 -6.31
C GLU A 108 55.35 51.11 -6.21
N LEU A 109 54.89 49.90 -5.86
CA LEU A 109 55.68 48.68 -5.83
C LEU A 109 55.42 47.85 -7.11
N PRO A 110 56.31 47.90 -8.12
CA PRO A 110 56.22 47.02 -9.27
C PRO A 110 56.56 45.58 -8.88
N LEU A 111 55.62 44.66 -9.12
CA LEU A 111 55.79 43.24 -8.90
C LEU A 111 55.68 42.47 -10.21
N THR A 112 56.47 41.42 -10.32
CA THR A 112 56.64 40.58 -11.51
C THR A 112 56.36 39.12 -11.18
N SER A 113 56.25 38.29 -12.22
CA SER A 113 56.12 36.82 -12.05
C SER A 113 57.35 36.15 -11.42
N ALA A 114 58.45 36.87 -11.22
CA ALA A 114 59.66 36.37 -10.57
C ALA A 114 59.60 36.48 -9.04
N ASP A 115 58.65 37.24 -8.49
CA ASP A 115 58.46 37.48 -7.05
C ASP A 115 57.71 36.33 -6.35
N ASP A 116 57.87 35.09 -6.82
CA ASP A 116 57.38 33.79 -6.31
C ASP A 116 56.09 33.80 -5.46
N TRP A 117 54.95 33.85 -6.16
CA TRP A 117 53.63 34.04 -5.58
C TRP A 117 53.15 32.80 -4.79
N ASP A 118 52.42 33.02 -3.70
CA ASP A 118 51.71 32.03 -2.87
C ASP A 118 52.55 31.11 -1.96
N THR A 119 53.90 31.12 -2.02
CA THR A 119 54.72 30.13 -1.28
C THR A 119 55.78 30.70 -0.35
N VAL A 120 56.21 31.96 -0.53
CA VAL A 120 57.28 32.59 0.25
C VAL A 120 56.79 33.88 0.89
N ALA A 121 57.16 34.09 2.15
CA ALA A 121 56.95 35.37 2.83
C ALA A 121 57.99 36.37 2.32
N HIS A 122 57.53 37.50 1.76
CA HIS A 122 58.39 38.59 1.36
C HIS A 122 58.58 39.60 2.48
N ARG A 123 59.63 40.42 2.40
CA ARG A 123 59.87 41.54 3.32
C ARG A 123 59.63 42.85 2.60
N LEU A 124 58.56 43.53 3.00
CA LEU A 124 58.27 44.89 2.58
C LEU A 124 58.82 45.87 3.62
N GLY A 125 59.69 46.77 3.19
CA GLY A 125 60.15 47.91 3.96
C GLY A 125 60.21 49.16 3.09
N TYR A 126 60.81 50.21 3.61
CA TYR A 126 61.15 51.40 2.84
C TYR A 126 62.39 52.06 3.43
N ARG A 127 63.07 52.82 2.59
CA ARG A 127 64.23 53.62 2.91
C ARG A 127 63.86 55.09 2.80
N ILE A 128 64.37 55.86 3.75
CA ILE A 128 64.31 57.31 3.74
C ILE A 128 65.68 57.81 3.29
N ASP A 129 65.71 58.52 2.16
CA ASP A 129 66.88 59.21 1.64
C ASP A 129 66.85 60.65 2.17
N TRP A 130 67.72 60.94 3.15
CA TRP A 130 67.85 62.29 3.70
C TRP A 130 68.74 63.09 2.77
N GLY A 131 68.14 63.95 1.97
CA GLY A 131 68.78 64.61 0.83
C GLY A 131 70.01 65.48 1.16
N ASP A 132 70.38 65.61 2.43
CA ASP A 132 71.39 66.54 2.92
C ASP A 132 72.69 65.92 3.47
N THR A 133 72.80 64.58 3.56
CA THR A 133 73.93 63.94 4.29
C THR A 133 74.54 62.69 3.68
N ASP A 134 74.15 62.26 2.47
CA ASP A 134 74.44 60.92 1.93
C ASP A 134 74.10 59.81 2.96
N ALA A 135 73.13 60.10 3.83
CA ALA A 135 72.71 59.23 4.91
C ALA A 135 71.29 58.75 4.63
N TYR A 136 71.06 57.47 4.87
CA TYR A 136 69.76 56.85 4.73
C TYR A 136 69.38 56.17 6.04
N ASP A 137 68.09 56.23 6.37
CA ASP A 137 67.50 55.43 7.43
C ASP A 137 66.56 54.39 6.80
N PHE A 138 66.52 53.21 7.39
CA PHE A 138 65.51 52.21 7.05
C PHE A 138 64.31 52.37 7.97
N GLY A 139 63.13 52.32 7.37
CA GLY A 139 61.89 52.14 8.10
C GLY A 139 61.71 50.72 8.61
N ASP A 140 60.56 50.46 9.23
CA ASP A 140 60.25 49.12 9.69
C ASP A 140 60.03 48.19 8.48
N SER A 141 60.60 46.98 8.58
CA SER A 141 60.42 45.91 7.59
C SER A 141 59.42 44.90 8.14
N GLN A 142 58.39 44.60 7.37
CA GLN A 142 57.31 43.71 7.75
C GLN A 142 57.15 42.56 6.75
N PRO A 143 56.75 41.37 7.20
CA PRO A 143 56.38 40.29 6.30
C PRO A 143 55.16 40.70 5.47
N ALA A 144 55.21 40.38 4.17
CA ALA A 144 54.14 40.58 3.20
C ALA A 144 53.96 39.29 2.38
N TYR A 145 52.72 39.01 2.00
CA TYR A 145 52.37 37.83 1.19
C TYR A 145 51.66 38.30 -0.08
N VAL A 146 52.09 37.72 -1.19
CA VAL A 146 51.44 37.87 -2.50
C VAL A 146 50.59 36.63 -2.72
N ASP A 147 49.27 36.82 -2.77
CA ASP A 147 48.30 35.75 -2.97
C ASP A 147 47.53 35.95 -4.28
N THR A 148 47.65 34.97 -5.17
CA THR A 148 47.06 34.94 -6.51
C THR A 148 46.20 33.71 -6.75
N THR A 149 46.03 32.86 -5.74
CA THR A 149 45.28 31.62 -5.86
C THR A 149 43.89 31.79 -5.27
N PRO A 150 42.82 31.79 -6.11
CA PRO A 150 41.46 31.83 -5.60
C PRO A 150 41.16 30.65 -4.66
N PRO A 151 40.37 30.87 -3.60
CA PRO A 151 39.92 29.81 -2.73
C PRO A 151 39.01 28.83 -3.47
N GLY A 152 38.96 27.59 -3.00
CA GLY A 152 38.01 26.58 -3.44
C GLY A 152 38.34 25.87 -4.75
N ARG A 153 39.59 25.88 -5.21
CA ARG A 153 40.01 25.13 -6.41
C ARG A 153 40.04 23.61 -6.19
N PRO A 154 39.72 22.78 -7.20
CA PRO A 154 39.12 23.15 -8.49
C PRO A 154 37.60 23.41 -8.39
N THR A 155 36.95 23.00 -7.30
CA THR A 155 35.50 23.13 -7.12
C THR A 155 35.15 23.38 -5.65
N LEU A 156 34.14 24.22 -5.43
CA LEU A 156 33.49 24.39 -4.12
C LEU A 156 32.36 23.37 -3.93
N GLY A 157 32.23 22.82 -2.71
CA GLY A 157 31.22 21.82 -2.36
C GLY A 157 29.80 22.40 -2.28
N LYS A 158 28.79 21.54 -2.35
CA LYS A 158 27.37 21.92 -2.19
C LYS A 158 27.06 22.40 -0.78
N LEU A 159 26.09 23.30 -0.64
CA LEU A 159 25.52 23.63 0.66
C LEU A 159 24.95 22.37 1.33
N LEU A 160 25.20 22.23 2.62
CA LEU A 160 24.61 21.20 3.48
C LEU A 160 23.41 21.80 4.21
N PHE A 161 22.37 20.99 4.42
CA PHE A 161 21.11 21.40 5.05
C PHE A 161 20.90 20.57 6.31
N PRO A 162 21.38 21.04 7.48
CA PRO A 162 21.27 20.29 8.72
C PRO A 162 19.82 19.93 9.04
N GLY A 163 19.55 18.65 9.30
CA GLY A 163 18.22 18.17 9.64
C GLY A 163 17.26 17.99 8.47
N LEU A 164 17.64 18.35 7.23
CA LEU A 164 16.83 18.14 6.03
C LEU A 164 17.39 16.98 5.21
N THR A 165 16.48 16.18 4.64
CA THR A 165 16.83 15.09 3.72
C THR A 165 16.30 15.42 2.32
N PRO A 166 17.10 15.31 1.26
CA PRO A 166 16.61 15.59 -0.08
C PRO A 166 15.60 14.53 -0.53
N GLY A 167 14.60 14.96 -1.29
CA GLY A 167 13.62 14.07 -1.90
C GLY A 167 14.19 13.28 -3.09
N PRO A 168 13.34 12.48 -3.76
CA PRO A 168 13.71 11.76 -4.99
C PRO A 168 14.31 12.72 -6.03
N GLY A 169 15.47 12.38 -6.59
CA GLY A 169 16.19 13.23 -7.55
C GLY A 169 17.14 14.27 -6.92
N GLY A 170 17.30 14.27 -5.60
CA GLY A 170 18.29 15.11 -4.91
C GLY A 170 17.86 16.57 -4.67
N GLN A 171 16.58 16.89 -4.87
CA GLN A 171 16.00 18.21 -4.61
C GLN A 171 15.50 18.28 -3.14
N TYR A 172 15.86 19.34 -2.43
CA TYR A 172 15.27 19.63 -1.11
C TYR A 172 13.94 20.36 -1.28
N VAL A 173 12.98 20.12 -0.39
CA VAL A 173 11.76 20.95 -0.31
C VAL A 173 11.83 21.73 0.97
N ILE A 174 11.68 23.05 0.86
CA ILE A 174 11.73 23.99 1.96
C ILE A 174 10.32 24.54 2.18
N THR A 175 9.79 24.27 3.36
CA THR A 175 8.51 24.76 3.87
C THR A 175 8.75 25.70 5.05
N LEU A 176 7.69 26.36 5.54
CA LEU A 176 7.79 27.19 6.75
C LEU A 176 8.26 26.40 8.00
N GLN A 177 8.07 25.08 8.03
CA GLN A 177 8.50 24.24 9.17
C GLN A 177 10.00 23.97 9.17
N ASP A 178 10.66 24.11 8.02
CA ASP A 178 12.09 23.88 7.85
C ASP A 178 12.93 25.13 8.20
N LEU A 179 12.25 26.25 8.49
CA LEU A 179 12.87 27.51 8.86
C LEU A 179 13.12 27.55 10.37
N ASP A 180 14.20 28.22 10.77
CA ASP A 180 14.50 28.44 12.18
C ASP A 180 13.33 29.20 12.84
N PRO A 181 12.71 28.69 13.92
CA PRO A 181 11.48 29.27 14.45
C PRO A 181 11.69 30.65 15.10
N ALA A 182 12.94 31.02 15.43
CA ALA A 182 13.25 32.31 16.05
C ALA A 182 13.54 33.40 15.02
N THR A 183 14.19 33.05 13.91
CA THR A 183 14.66 33.98 12.87
C THR A 183 13.86 33.90 11.58
N GLN A 184 13.16 32.79 11.33
CA GLN A 184 12.52 32.41 10.07
C GLN A 184 13.51 32.26 8.90
N ASP A 185 14.79 32.10 9.18
CA ASP A 185 15.80 31.87 8.15
C ASP A 185 15.95 30.38 7.85
N LEU A 186 16.27 30.04 6.60
CA LEU A 186 16.78 28.72 6.26
C LEU A 186 18.27 28.64 6.59
N ILE A 187 18.61 27.69 7.46
CA ILE A 187 19.98 27.47 7.94
C ILE A 187 20.69 26.46 7.04
N THR A 188 21.86 26.85 6.53
CA THR A 188 22.70 25.99 5.70
C THR A 188 24.15 26.03 6.19
N GLU A 189 24.92 25.00 5.86
CA GLU A 189 26.33 24.92 6.20
C GLU A 189 27.19 24.85 4.93
N VAL A 190 28.31 25.56 4.96
CA VAL A 190 29.33 25.52 3.92
C VAL A 190 30.33 24.42 4.28
N PRO A 191 30.55 23.42 3.41
CA PRO A 191 31.62 22.45 3.60
C PRO A 191 32.98 23.14 3.58
N SER A 192 33.96 22.55 4.28
CA SER A 192 35.35 23.00 4.14
C SER A 192 35.83 22.95 2.70
N TYR A 193 36.70 23.90 2.34
CA TYR A 193 37.22 24.04 0.98
C TYR A 193 38.73 24.26 0.94
N SER A 194 39.34 24.02 -0.22
CA SER A 194 40.79 24.23 -0.39
C SER A 194 41.14 25.71 -0.32
N GLY A 195 42.16 26.08 0.43
CA GLY A 195 42.49 27.49 0.66
C GLY A 195 41.52 28.21 1.60
N GLU A 196 40.71 27.47 2.37
CA GLU A 196 39.89 28.03 3.44
C GLU A 196 40.76 28.74 4.47
N TRP A 197 40.48 30.04 4.69
CA TRP A 197 41.23 30.85 5.63
C TRP A 197 40.35 31.85 6.38
N GLN A 198 40.79 32.23 7.59
CA GLN A 198 40.11 33.28 8.34
C GLN A 198 40.02 34.59 7.53
N GLY A 199 38.86 35.26 7.58
CA GLY A 199 38.61 36.51 6.87
C GLY A 199 37.99 36.36 5.48
N ASP A 200 37.99 35.16 4.90
CA ASP A 200 37.27 34.85 3.66
C ASP A 200 35.81 35.32 3.76
N LEU A 201 35.35 36.02 2.71
CA LEU A 201 33.99 36.49 2.57
C LEU A 201 33.18 35.50 1.75
N ILE A 202 32.12 34.97 2.36
CA ILE A 202 31.23 34.00 1.73
C ILE A 202 29.90 34.69 1.41
N GLU A 203 29.55 34.67 0.13
CA GLU A 203 28.37 35.31 -0.44
C GLU A 203 27.38 34.22 -0.92
N PRO A 204 26.26 33.98 -0.22
CA PRO A 204 25.20 33.10 -0.68
C PRO A 204 24.44 33.72 -1.86
N PHE A 205 23.83 32.86 -2.67
CA PHE A 205 22.97 33.28 -3.77
C PHE A 205 21.79 32.33 -3.97
N ILE A 206 20.72 32.85 -4.58
CA ILE A 206 19.58 32.09 -5.10
C ILE A 206 19.57 32.24 -6.62
N THR A 207 19.43 31.13 -7.34
CA THR A 207 19.20 31.16 -8.79
C THR A 207 17.78 30.68 -9.10
N THR A 208 17.02 31.53 -9.78
CA THR A 208 15.69 31.20 -10.31
C THR A 208 15.81 30.85 -11.79
N ASN A 209 15.12 29.80 -12.24
CA ASN A 209 15.21 29.21 -13.59
C ASN A 209 15.55 30.20 -14.72
N GLY A 210 16.74 30.03 -15.32
CA GLY A 210 17.18 30.80 -16.49
C GLY A 210 17.73 32.20 -16.21
N ARG A 211 17.85 32.60 -14.94
CA ARG A 211 18.47 33.86 -14.51
C ARG A 211 19.89 33.65 -13.99
N PRO A 212 20.76 34.68 -14.05
CA PRO A 212 22.03 34.64 -13.32
C PRO A 212 21.80 34.54 -11.79
N PRO A 213 22.78 34.04 -11.02
CA PRO A 213 22.72 34.03 -9.56
C PRO A 213 22.41 35.41 -8.98
N ASP A 214 21.42 35.48 -8.10
CA ASP A 214 21.12 36.68 -7.31
C ASP A 214 21.84 36.57 -5.96
N TYR A 215 22.94 37.33 -5.83
CA TYR A 215 23.75 37.33 -4.61
C TYR A 215 23.03 38.09 -3.51
N LEU A 216 22.88 37.43 -2.36
CA LEU A 216 22.13 37.99 -1.24
C LEU A 216 22.98 39.04 -0.50
N GLY A 217 22.30 39.99 0.16
CA GLY A 217 22.97 40.99 0.99
C GLY A 217 23.59 40.43 2.27
N THR A 218 23.21 39.20 2.65
CA THR A 218 23.74 38.49 3.82
C THR A 218 25.07 37.83 3.48
N THR A 219 26.18 38.38 3.98
CA THR A 219 27.52 37.78 3.78
C THR A 219 28.10 37.31 5.11
N THR A 220 28.82 36.19 5.09
CA THR A 220 29.52 35.66 6.27
C THR A 220 31.04 35.78 6.09
N ARG A 221 31.74 36.35 7.08
CA ARG A 221 33.21 36.30 7.12
C ARG A 221 33.69 35.20 8.04
N LEU A 222 34.68 34.43 7.60
CA LEU A 222 35.29 33.41 8.46
C LEU A 222 35.97 34.08 9.67
N PRO A 223 35.63 33.68 10.92
CA PRO A 223 36.20 34.32 12.10
C PRO A 223 37.68 33.95 12.29
N PRO A 224 38.47 34.78 13.00
CA PRO A 224 39.84 34.46 13.35
C PRO A 224 39.96 33.15 14.15
N GLY A 225 40.91 32.30 13.79
CA GLY A 225 41.16 31.03 14.46
C GLY A 225 40.18 29.90 14.13
N ASN A 226 39.37 30.04 13.06
CA ASN A 226 38.49 28.97 12.60
C ASN A 226 39.30 27.86 11.92
N THR A 227 39.95 27.02 12.72
CA THR A 227 40.41 25.70 12.32
C THR A 227 39.56 24.68 13.08
N LEU A 228 38.34 24.44 12.56
CA LEU A 228 37.33 23.42 12.91
C LEU A 228 37.24 22.99 14.40
N PRO A 229 36.06 23.20 15.01
CA PRO A 229 35.01 22.20 14.76
C PRO A 229 33.64 22.77 14.36
N ASN A 230 33.49 24.09 14.22
CA ASN A 230 32.18 24.68 13.96
C ASN A 230 31.93 24.85 12.46
N PRO A 231 30.84 24.30 11.91
CA PRO A 231 30.48 24.51 10.52
C PRO A 231 30.18 25.99 10.25
N VAL A 232 30.54 26.44 9.06
CA VAL A 232 30.30 27.81 8.64
C VAL A 232 28.84 27.93 8.21
N VAL A 233 28.04 28.67 8.98
CA VAL A 233 26.60 28.79 8.76
C VAL A 233 26.29 29.95 7.82
N LEU A 234 25.53 29.68 6.76
CA LEU A 234 24.87 30.70 5.94
C LEU A 234 23.37 30.69 6.21
N ARG A 235 22.80 31.89 6.24
CA ARG A 235 21.37 32.13 6.50
C ARG A 235 20.74 32.71 5.25
N PHE A 236 19.73 32.00 4.75
CA PHE A 236 18.86 32.50 3.69
C PHE A 236 17.63 33.09 4.35
N ALA A 237 17.50 34.42 4.32
CA ALA A 237 16.41 35.10 5.00
C ALA A 237 15.06 34.79 4.33
N PHE A 238 13.99 34.73 5.11
CA PHE A 238 12.64 34.52 4.58
C PHE A 238 12.31 35.49 3.45
N ALA A 239 12.65 36.78 3.62
CA ALA A 239 12.37 37.81 2.61
C ALA A 239 13.07 37.56 1.26
N ASP A 240 14.28 37.00 1.26
CA ASP A 240 15.00 36.67 0.02
C ASP A 240 14.36 35.45 -0.68
N MET A 241 13.94 34.45 0.09
CA MET A 241 13.25 33.28 -0.44
C MET A 241 11.83 33.61 -0.92
N ASP A 242 11.11 34.49 -0.20
CA ASP A 242 9.81 35.02 -0.57
C ASP A 242 9.90 35.84 -1.87
N ALA A 243 10.91 36.69 -2.00
CA ALA A 243 11.17 37.44 -3.24
C ALA A 243 11.48 36.53 -4.44
N ALA A 244 12.16 35.40 -4.20
CA ALA A 244 12.37 34.37 -5.23
C ALA A 244 11.06 33.64 -5.60
N GLY A 245 10.09 33.59 -4.68
CA GLY A 245 8.76 33.00 -4.84
C GLY A 245 8.73 31.47 -4.69
N ASP A 246 7.52 30.92 -4.54
CA ASP A 246 7.33 29.46 -4.51
C ASP A 246 7.74 28.82 -5.86
N GLY A 247 8.32 27.61 -5.80
CA GLY A 247 8.78 26.88 -6.99
C GLY A 247 10.20 26.34 -6.88
N THR A 248 10.75 25.84 -7.98
CA THR A 248 12.10 25.26 -8.04
C THR A 248 13.17 26.33 -8.22
N HIS A 249 14.19 26.28 -7.38
CA HIS A 249 15.37 27.16 -7.40
C HIS A 249 16.66 26.36 -7.16
N THR A 250 17.81 27.01 -7.32
CA THR A 250 19.08 26.48 -6.82
C THR A 250 19.72 27.43 -5.82
N LEU A 251 20.34 26.87 -4.78
CA LEU A 251 21.10 27.61 -3.78
C LEU A 251 22.59 27.31 -3.92
N GLY A 252 23.42 28.32 -3.67
CA GLY A 252 24.86 28.17 -3.66
C GLY A 252 25.56 29.34 -2.98
N TYR A 253 26.88 29.36 -3.07
CA TYR A 253 27.72 30.43 -2.54
C TYR A 253 28.96 30.68 -3.41
N ARG A 254 29.59 31.83 -3.19
CA ARG A 254 30.92 32.18 -3.70
C ARG A 254 31.80 32.60 -2.52
N VAL A 255 33.09 32.33 -2.62
CA VAL A 255 34.09 32.74 -1.64
C VAL A 255 35.01 33.78 -2.27
N THR A 256 35.28 34.86 -1.54
CA THR A 256 36.32 35.84 -1.88
C THR A 256 37.33 35.85 -0.73
N ASP A 257 38.59 35.55 -1.01
CA ASP A 257 39.63 35.59 0.02
C ASP A 257 39.96 37.04 0.46
N LEU A 258 40.86 37.16 1.44
CA LEU A 258 41.32 38.48 1.91
C LEU A 258 42.11 39.26 0.86
N ALA A 259 42.77 38.57 -0.08
CA ALA A 259 43.43 39.19 -1.22
C ALA A 259 42.43 39.60 -2.32
N GLY A 260 41.13 39.35 -2.17
CA GLY A 260 40.09 39.71 -3.12
C GLY A 260 39.95 38.76 -4.31
N ASN A 261 40.66 37.62 -4.33
CA ASN A 261 40.48 36.62 -5.37
C ASN A 261 39.14 35.92 -5.19
N LYS A 262 38.36 35.85 -6.28
CA LYS A 262 37.03 35.22 -6.28
C LYS A 262 37.12 33.77 -6.73
N SER A 263 36.51 32.89 -5.95
CA SER A 263 36.33 31.49 -6.32
C SER A 263 35.42 31.32 -7.54
N VAL A 264 35.39 30.11 -8.11
CA VAL A 264 34.22 29.65 -8.88
C VAL A 264 33.00 29.58 -7.96
N ILE A 265 31.78 29.58 -8.51
CA ILE A 265 30.59 29.32 -7.68
C ILE A 265 30.61 27.88 -7.14
N SER A 266 29.98 27.69 -5.98
CA SER A 266 29.75 26.35 -5.43
C SER A 266 28.98 25.46 -6.38
N GLN A 267 29.14 24.15 -6.20
CA GLN A 267 28.14 23.23 -6.73
C GLN A 267 26.77 23.63 -6.18
N GLU A 268 25.80 23.75 -7.08
CA GLU A 268 24.46 24.20 -6.74
C GLU A 268 23.65 23.07 -6.09
N THR A 269 22.81 23.44 -5.14
CA THR A 269 21.84 22.55 -4.51
C THR A 269 20.43 22.91 -5.00
N ALA A 270 19.76 21.96 -5.63
CA ALA A 270 18.37 22.13 -6.06
C ALA A 270 17.45 22.16 -4.84
N VAL A 271 16.61 23.17 -4.77
CA VAL A 271 15.59 23.35 -3.74
C VAL A 271 14.23 23.64 -4.37
N ARG A 272 13.17 23.43 -3.62
CA ARG A 272 11.80 23.85 -3.96
C ARG A 272 11.21 24.60 -2.79
N PHE A 273 10.83 25.85 -3.02
CA PHE A 273 10.16 26.67 -2.02
C PHE A 273 8.65 26.42 -2.06
N VAL A 274 8.08 26.13 -0.90
CA VAL A 274 6.63 26.05 -0.65
C VAL A 274 6.34 26.86 0.61
N LEU A 275 6.46 28.18 0.47
CA LEU A 275 6.40 29.13 1.59
C LEU A 275 5.01 29.74 1.75
N HIS A 276 4.20 29.74 0.68
CA HIS A 276 2.86 30.33 0.67
C HIS A 276 1.74 29.29 0.65
N ASN A 277 0.57 29.71 1.14
CA ASN A 277 -0.65 28.91 1.15
C ASN A 277 -0.47 27.51 1.76
N THR A 278 0.48 27.32 2.66
CA THR A 278 0.69 26.02 3.33
C THR A 278 -0.56 25.63 4.09
N PRO A 279 -0.94 24.32 4.08
CA PRO A 279 -2.09 23.84 4.85
C PRO A 279 -1.96 24.19 6.33
N ILE A 280 -2.99 24.85 6.88
CA ILE A 280 -3.06 25.19 8.32
C ILE A 280 -4.41 24.76 8.90
N ASN A 281 -4.46 24.63 10.23
CA ASN A 281 -5.65 24.21 10.97
C ASN A 281 -6.20 22.84 10.54
N LEU A 282 -5.32 21.87 10.30
CA LEU A 282 -5.70 20.49 10.03
C LEU A 282 -6.36 19.89 11.28
N ALA A 283 -7.49 19.22 11.10
CA ALA A 283 -8.12 18.38 12.12
C ALA A 283 -7.59 16.94 12.00
N PRO A 284 -7.72 16.11 13.06
CA PRO A 284 -7.58 14.66 12.90
C PRO A 284 -8.50 14.13 11.80
N PRO A 285 -8.16 13.01 11.14
CA PRO A 285 -9.11 12.35 10.25
C PRO A 285 -10.36 11.90 11.01
N GLU A 286 -11.46 11.72 10.28
CA GLU A 286 -12.71 11.19 10.82
C GLU A 286 -12.95 9.76 10.32
N ILE A 287 -13.49 8.90 11.18
CA ILE A 287 -13.82 7.51 10.85
C ILE A 287 -15.29 7.32 11.21
N PRO A 288 -16.23 7.51 10.26
CA PRO A 288 -17.66 7.49 10.57
C PRO A 288 -18.11 6.22 11.29
N LEU A 289 -17.69 5.04 10.82
CA LEU A 289 -18.07 3.76 11.43
C LEU A 289 -17.56 3.63 12.89
N PHE A 290 -16.34 4.11 13.18
CA PHE A 290 -15.84 4.16 14.55
C PHE A 290 -16.63 5.16 15.43
N ALA A 291 -17.10 6.26 14.84
CA ALA A 291 -17.87 7.27 15.57
C ALA A 291 -19.30 6.80 15.89
N ASP A 292 -19.83 5.84 15.14
CA ASP A 292 -21.20 5.33 15.30
C ASP A 292 -21.37 4.55 16.62
N ASP A 293 -20.44 3.65 16.96
CA ASP A 293 -20.54 2.80 18.15
C ASP A 293 -19.28 2.77 19.05
N GLY A 294 -18.20 3.45 18.63
CA GLY A 294 -16.95 3.55 19.39
C GLY A 294 -15.99 2.37 19.21
N VAL A 295 -16.18 1.53 18.18
CA VAL A 295 -15.29 0.42 17.84
C VAL A 295 -15.34 0.15 16.33
N ILE A 296 -14.27 -0.41 15.78
CA ILE A 296 -14.29 -1.00 14.43
C ILE A 296 -14.47 -2.50 14.62
N ASP A 297 -15.66 -3.00 14.32
CA ASP A 297 -15.95 -4.43 14.32
C ASP A 297 -15.57 -5.10 13.00
N GLU A 298 -15.84 -6.40 12.87
CA GLU A 298 -15.50 -7.14 11.66
C GLU A 298 -16.22 -6.63 10.41
N ALA A 299 -17.48 -6.23 10.52
CA ALA A 299 -18.26 -5.72 9.40
C ALA A 299 -17.72 -4.34 8.98
N ASP A 300 -17.41 -3.48 9.95
CA ASP A 300 -16.83 -2.17 9.70
C ASP A 300 -15.48 -2.26 9.00
N GLY A 301 -14.61 -3.14 9.48
CA GLY A 301 -13.26 -3.33 8.94
C GLY A 301 -13.27 -3.60 7.44
N ARG A 302 -14.27 -4.31 6.91
CA ARG A 302 -14.37 -4.67 5.48
C ARG A 302 -14.73 -3.48 4.60
N ILE A 303 -15.41 -2.49 5.15
CA ILE A 303 -15.87 -1.30 4.42
C ILE A 303 -15.30 0.01 4.96
N LEU A 304 -14.20 -0.08 5.71
CA LEU A 304 -13.66 1.04 6.48
C LEU A 304 -13.14 2.17 5.60
N ASP A 305 -13.86 3.29 5.59
CA ASP A 305 -13.44 4.53 4.95
C ASP A 305 -13.02 5.55 6.01
N VAL A 306 -11.91 6.24 5.74
CA VAL A 306 -11.43 7.38 6.54
C VAL A 306 -11.68 8.65 5.75
N GLU A 307 -12.27 9.63 6.42
CA GLU A 307 -12.64 10.92 5.83
C GLU A 307 -11.64 12.00 6.24
N ILE A 308 -11.23 12.82 5.26
CA ILE A 308 -10.32 13.95 5.48
C ILE A 308 -11.16 15.24 5.61
N PRO A 309 -11.20 15.86 6.80
CA PRO A 309 -11.98 17.08 7.01
C PRO A 309 -11.43 18.29 6.24
N PRO A 310 -12.26 19.32 5.98
CA PRO A 310 -11.79 20.56 5.39
C PRO A 310 -10.79 21.30 6.30
N TYR A 311 -9.79 21.92 5.69
CA TYR A 311 -8.78 22.75 6.36
C TYR A 311 -8.48 24.02 5.55
N GLN A 312 -7.73 24.95 6.14
CA GLN A 312 -7.43 26.24 5.49
C GLN A 312 -6.22 26.16 4.55
N ASN A 313 -6.26 26.96 3.48
CA ASN A 313 -5.29 26.93 2.38
C ASN A 313 -5.22 25.59 1.63
N VAL A 314 -6.34 24.86 1.60
CA VAL A 314 -6.51 23.71 0.71
C VAL A 314 -6.35 24.14 -0.75
N ALA A 315 -5.62 23.34 -1.53
CA ALA A 315 -5.47 23.52 -2.96
C ALA A 315 -5.98 22.30 -3.71
N VAL A 316 -6.39 22.52 -4.96
CA VAL A 316 -6.66 21.42 -5.89
C VAL A 316 -5.35 20.64 -6.10
N ASP A 317 -5.45 19.32 -6.20
CA ASP A 317 -4.33 18.38 -6.31
C ASP A 317 -3.42 18.30 -5.08
N ASP A 318 -3.85 18.81 -3.92
CA ASP A 318 -3.29 18.35 -2.64
C ASP A 318 -3.52 16.84 -2.52
N GLU A 319 -2.45 16.08 -2.39
CA GLU A 319 -2.48 14.65 -2.15
C GLU A 319 -2.49 14.37 -0.64
N PHE A 320 -3.24 13.36 -0.25
CA PHE A 320 -3.30 12.88 1.12
C PHE A 320 -2.66 11.51 1.20
N VAL A 321 -1.81 11.31 2.20
CA VAL A 321 -1.28 10.00 2.56
C VAL A 321 -1.87 9.64 3.91
N LEU A 322 -2.70 8.59 3.95
CA LEU A 322 -3.35 8.13 5.16
C LEU A 322 -2.44 7.16 5.93
N LEU A 323 -2.26 7.44 7.22
CA LEU A 323 -1.52 6.58 8.15
C LEU A 323 -2.49 5.91 9.12
N TRP A 324 -2.41 4.57 9.18
CA TRP A 324 -3.02 3.73 10.21
C TRP A 324 -1.94 3.22 11.15
N GLY A 325 -1.94 3.72 12.38
CA GLY A 325 -0.77 3.64 13.26
C GLY A 325 0.41 4.38 12.63
N ASN A 326 1.47 3.63 12.30
CA ASN A 326 2.66 4.13 11.61
C ASN A 326 2.78 3.62 10.16
N ARG A 327 1.73 2.96 9.63
CA ARG A 327 1.72 2.36 8.30
C ARG A 327 0.92 3.24 7.34
N MET A 328 1.48 3.48 6.16
CA MET A 328 0.73 4.06 5.04
C MET A 328 -0.25 3.01 4.49
N VAL A 329 -1.55 3.32 4.49
CA VAL A 329 -2.60 2.36 4.09
C VAL A 329 -3.39 2.80 2.86
N GLY A 330 -3.29 4.07 2.47
CA GLY A 330 -3.99 4.59 1.31
C GLY A 330 -3.57 6.01 0.99
N ALA A 331 -3.96 6.46 -0.19
CA ALA A 331 -3.78 7.83 -0.62
C ALA A 331 -5.08 8.38 -1.24
N GLY A 332 -5.28 9.68 -1.11
CA GLY A 332 -6.38 10.42 -1.71
C GLY A 332 -5.88 11.71 -2.31
N LYS A 333 -6.76 12.48 -2.95
CA LYS A 333 -6.42 13.82 -3.41
C LYS A 333 -7.63 14.75 -3.37
N VAL A 334 -7.38 16.03 -3.21
CA VAL A 334 -8.39 17.08 -3.33
C VAL A 334 -8.76 17.24 -4.79
N THR A 335 -10.00 16.91 -5.14
CA THR A 335 -10.55 17.16 -6.48
C THR A 335 -11.33 18.47 -6.53
N ASN A 336 -11.95 18.86 -5.41
CA ASN A 336 -12.65 20.12 -5.25
C ASN A 336 -12.47 20.65 -3.82
N VAL A 337 -12.08 21.91 -3.70
CA VAL A 337 -11.77 22.57 -2.41
C VAL A 337 -13.01 22.81 -1.54
N GLY A 338 -14.22 22.74 -2.12
CA GLY A 338 -15.49 22.93 -1.41
C GLY A 338 -16.13 21.65 -0.86
N ASP A 339 -15.53 20.48 -1.10
CA ASP A 339 -16.11 19.20 -0.70
C ASP A 339 -15.99 18.98 0.82
N THR A 340 -16.94 18.25 1.40
CA THR A 340 -16.90 17.83 2.81
C THR A 340 -17.42 16.39 2.88
N PRO A 341 -16.55 15.39 3.15
CA PRO A 341 -15.10 15.53 3.37
C PRO A 341 -14.34 15.89 2.07
N LEU A 342 -13.10 16.38 2.21
CA LEU A 342 -12.22 16.70 1.08
C LEU A 342 -11.79 15.44 0.29
N ALA A 343 -11.69 14.31 0.99
CA ALA A 343 -11.42 13.01 0.41
C ALA A 343 -11.98 11.90 1.31
N LYS A 344 -12.34 10.77 0.70
CA LYS A 344 -12.59 9.50 1.38
C LYS A 344 -11.53 8.50 0.95
N ILE A 345 -10.84 7.89 1.90
CA ILE A 345 -9.74 6.97 1.64
C ILE A 345 -10.09 5.63 2.29
N ARG A 346 -10.23 4.59 1.46
CA ARG A 346 -10.48 3.21 1.91
C ARG A 346 -9.26 2.68 2.64
N VAL A 347 -9.44 2.20 3.86
CA VAL A 347 -8.46 1.37 4.56
C VAL A 347 -8.66 -0.07 4.10
N PRO A 348 -7.65 -0.72 3.48
CA PRO A 348 -7.78 -2.11 3.09
C PRO A 348 -8.00 -2.99 4.32
N TYR A 349 -8.90 -3.97 4.24
CA TYR A 349 -9.17 -4.89 5.36
C TYR A 349 -7.89 -5.58 5.85
N ALA A 350 -6.97 -5.95 4.93
CA ALA A 350 -5.68 -6.52 5.28
C ALA A 350 -4.84 -5.62 6.22
N ALA A 351 -4.97 -4.29 6.11
CA ALA A 351 -4.30 -3.36 7.01
C ALA A 351 -4.95 -3.33 8.40
N VAL A 352 -6.29 -3.46 8.47
CA VAL A 352 -7.03 -3.63 9.74
C VAL A 352 -6.66 -4.96 10.39
N LEU A 353 -6.58 -6.04 9.61
CA LEU A 353 -6.23 -7.38 10.08
C LEU A 353 -4.78 -7.48 10.57
N ALA A 354 -3.85 -6.78 9.92
CA ALA A 354 -2.44 -6.77 10.30
C ALA A 354 -2.16 -6.10 11.65
N GLY A 355 -3.18 -5.50 12.27
CA GLY A 355 -3.14 -5.02 13.65
C GLY A 355 -2.19 -3.86 13.94
N ASP A 356 -2.01 -3.58 15.23
CA ASP A 356 -0.92 -2.75 15.72
C ASP A 356 0.42 -3.48 15.52
N PRO A 357 1.38 -2.93 14.74
CA PRO A 357 2.70 -3.53 14.56
C PRO A 357 3.48 -3.75 15.87
N ASN A 358 3.07 -3.11 16.98
CA ASN A 358 3.69 -3.24 18.31
C ASN A 358 2.85 -4.06 19.31
N GLY A 359 1.68 -4.59 18.89
CA GLY A 359 0.73 -5.27 19.77
C GLY A 359 0.83 -6.80 19.74
N ASN A 360 0.46 -7.45 20.86
CA ASN A 360 0.44 -8.92 21.01
C ASN A 360 -0.88 -9.59 20.55
N ASN A 361 -1.90 -8.83 20.12
CA ASN A 361 -3.20 -9.35 19.69
C ASN A 361 -3.65 -8.69 18.37
N ALA A 362 -3.59 -9.44 17.27
CA ALA A 362 -3.91 -8.91 15.94
C ALA A 362 -5.41 -8.60 15.73
N LEU A 363 -6.32 -9.27 16.46
CA LEU A 363 -7.76 -9.17 16.22
C LEU A 363 -8.47 -8.19 17.16
N ARG A 364 -7.80 -7.76 18.23
CA ARG A 364 -8.34 -6.80 19.18
C ARG A 364 -7.24 -5.89 19.71
N TYR A 365 -7.24 -4.65 19.25
CA TYR A 365 -6.18 -3.69 19.52
C TYR A 365 -6.68 -2.24 19.47
N THR A 366 -5.84 -1.33 19.96
CA THR A 366 -6.09 0.12 19.89
C THR A 366 -5.03 0.73 18.99
N THR A 367 -5.44 1.62 18.10
CA THR A 367 -4.54 2.30 17.17
C THR A 367 -4.84 3.80 17.11
N GLN A 368 -4.11 4.50 16.26
CA GLN A 368 -4.28 5.90 15.95
C GLN A 368 -4.34 6.09 14.43
N ALA A 369 -4.95 7.17 13.96
CA ALA A 369 -4.96 7.53 12.55
C ALA A 369 -4.53 8.98 12.35
N SER A 370 -3.81 9.25 11.26
CA SER A 370 -3.49 10.61 10.82
C SER A 370 -3.33 10.64 9.31
N TYR A 371 -3.23 11.83 8.74
CA TYR A 371 -2.90 12.00 7.34
C TYR A 371 -1.80 13.03 7.15
N GLN A 372 -1.04 12.85 6.09
CA GLN A 372 -0.05 13.80 5.59
C GLN A 372 -0.61 14.49 4.35
N VAL A 373 -0.32 15.78 4.19
CA VAL A 373 -0.65 16.55 3.00
C VAL A 373 0.61 16.71 2.16
N ILE A 374 0.56 16.18 0.95
CA ILE A 374 1.61 16.29 -0.04
C ILE A 374 1.15 17.26 -1.12
N ARG A 375 1.91 18.32 -1.37
CA ARG A 375 1.65 19.29 -2.44
C ARG A 375 2.82 19.32 -3.40
N SER A 376 2.56 19.13 -4.69
CA SER A 376 3.63 19.11 -5.70
C SER A 376 4.79 18.17 -5.32
N GLN A 377 4.45 16.96 -4.84
CA GLN A 377 5.39 15.91 -4.40
C GLN A 377 6.19 16.23 -3.12
N ALA A 378 5.79 17.25 -2.36
CA ALA A 378 6.42 17.62 -1.11
C ALA A 378 5.48 17.48 0.08
N LEU A 379 5.96 16.92 1.20
CA LEU A 379 5.24 16.95 2.46
C LEU A 379 5.16 18.40 2.97
N VAL A 380 3.95 18.94 3.09
CA VAL A 380 3.71 20.34 3.50
C VAL A 380 2.99 20.47 4.82
N ALA A 381 2.30 19.43 5.28
CA ALA A 381 1.67 19.38 6.60
C ALA A 381 1.37 17.95 7.04
N THR A 382 1.23 17.75 8.35
CA THR A 382 0.74 16.51 8.96
C THR A 382 -0.41 16.86 9.90
N SER A 383 -1.49 16.07 9.86
CA SER A 383 -2.63 16.26 10.74
C SER A 383 -2.28 15.87 12.18
N PRO A 384 -3.02 16.37 13.18
CA PRO A 384 -3.05 15.76 14.50
C PRO A 384 -3.49 14.28 14.43
N LEU A 385 -3.15 13.50 15.47
CA LEU A 385 -3.55 12.10 15.60
C LEU A 385 -5.01 11.99 16.08
N LEU A 386 -5.81 11.16 15.41
CA LEU A 386 -7.01 10.58 15.99
C LEU A 386 -6.56 9.42 16.90
N LEU A 387 -6.69 9.61 18.22
CA LEU A 387 -6.24 8.64 19.23
C LEU A 387 -7.35 7.67 19.62
N ASN A 388 -6.93 6.52 20.17
CA ASN A 388 -7.81 5.52 20.77
C ASN A 388 -8.84 4.92 19.81
N VAL A 389 -8.48 4.72 18.54
CA VAL A 389 -9.31 3.98 17.59
C VAL A 389 -9.32 2.52 18.03
N LEU A 390 -10.45 2.06 18.58
CA LEU A 390 -10.62 0.69 19.09
C LEU A 390 -10.99 -0.23 17.93
N VAL A 391 -10.30 -1.35 17.79
CA VAL A 391 -10.58 -2.37 16.78
C VAL A 391 -10.84 -3.70 17.48
N ASN A 392 -11.93 -4.37 17.12
CA ASN A 392 -12.24 -5.71 17.60
C ASN A 392 -12.94 -6.54 16.52
N ILE A 393 -12.12 -7.11 15.66
CA ILE A 393 -12.50 -7.93 14.51
C ILE A 393 -12.42 -9.44 14.84
N ALA A 394 -12.42 -9.80 16.12
CA ALA A 394 -12.30 -11.19 16.53
C ALA A 394 -13.58 -11.97 16.16
N THR A 395 -13.44 -12.87 15.20
CA THR A 395 -14.52 -13.71 14.64
C THR A 395 -14.48 -15.15 15.20
N PRO A 396 -15.60 -15.89 15.15
CA PRO A 396 -15.58 -17.34 15.27
C PRO A 396 -14.72 -17.98 14.19
N ALA A 397 -14.06 -19.11 14.50
CA ALA A 397 -13.14 -19.81 13.60
C ALA A 397 -11.90 -19.00 13.18
N GLY A 398 -11.54 -17.96 13.97
CA GLY A 398 -10.31 -17.20 13.77
C GLY A 398 -10.34 -16.26 12.56
N PRO A 399 -9.20 -15.60 12.28
CA PRO A 399 -9.06 -14.65 11.17
C PRO A 399 -9.53 -15.23 9.85
N ASP A 400 -10.31 -14.46 9.10
CA ASP A 400 -10.74 -14.85 7.76
C ASP A 400 -9.53 -14.96 6.81
N PRO A 401 -9.24 -16.13 6.21
CA PRO A 401 -8.12 -16.30 5.31
C PRO A 401 -8.24 -15.52 4.00
N ASP A 402 -9.46 -15.38 3.46
CA ASP A 402 -9.73 -14.64 2.21
C ASP A 402 -10.83 -13.58 2.41
N PRO A 403 -10.47 -12.39 2.93
CA PRO A 403 -11.43 -11.35 3.27
C PRO A 403 -12.13 -10.70 2.07
N ASP A 404 -11.72 -11.03 0.85
CA ASP A 404 -12.38 -10.58 -0.37
C ASP A 404 -13.67 -11.40 -0.65
N THR A 405 -13.85 -12.53 0.03
CA THR A 405 -15.11 -13.28 0.04
C THR A 405 -15.92 -12.98 1.31
N PRO A 406 -17.26 -13.12 1.26
CA PRO A 406 -18.09 -12.99 2.47
C PRO A 406 -18.00 -14.21 3.39
N GLU A 407 -17.48 -15.34 2.92
CA GLU A 407 -17.33 -16.58 3.69
C GLU A 407 -16.00 -16.61 4.44
N ASN A 408 -15.96 -17.30 5.59
CA ASN A 408 -14.72 -17.59 6.29
C ASN A 408 -14.26 -19.00 5.94
N GLU A 409 -13.16 -19.16 5.21
CA GLU A 409 -12.71 -20.48 4.71
C GLU A 409 -12.28 -21.44 5.83
N ASN A 410 -12.11 -20.95 7.07
CA ASN A 410 -11.89 -21.83 8.22
C ASN A 410 -13.16 -22.59 8.64
N LEU A 411 -14.35 -22.14 8.19
CA LEU A 411 -15.62 -22.84 8.36
C LEU A 411 -15.84 -23.85 7.23
N ALA A 412 -15.64 -25.13 7.55
CA ALA A 412 -15.86 -26.22 6.61
C ALA A 412 -17.33 -26.34 6.18
N LEU A 413 -17.55 -26.90 4.98
CA LEU A 413 -18.89 -27.17 4.46
C LEU A 413 -19.70 -28.07 5.44
N PRO A 414 -20.98 -27.74 5.71
CA PRO A 414 -21.85 -28.64 6.43
C PRO A 414 -22.15 -29.88 5.58
N SER A 415 -22.53 -30.98 6.21
CA SER A 415 -22.98 -32.19 5.51
C SER A 415 -24.35 -32.63 6.02
N LEU A 416 -25.13 -33.25 5.15
CA LEU A 416 -26.47 -33.75 5.47
C LEU A 416 -26.57 -35.24 5.16
N LEU A 417 -27.12 -36.03 6.07
CA LEU A 417 -27.33 -37.47 5.88
C LEU A 417 -28.74 -37.86 6.30
N SER A 418 -29.50 -38.48 5.40
CA SER A 418 -30.84 -39.02 5.73
C SER A 418 -30.75 -40.10 6.81
N THR A 419 -31.78 -40.21 7.65
CA THR A 419 -31.95 -41.33 8.58
C THR A 419 -32.50 -42.59 7.90
N GLY A 420 -32.87 -42.52 6.62
CA GLY A 420 -33.29 -43.68 5.84
C GLY A 420 -32.14 -44.63 5.51
N SER A 421 -32.45 -45.89 5.23
CA SER A 421 -31.44 -46.88 4.83
C SER A 421 -30.74 -46.50 3.52
N GLY A 422 -29.47 -46.87 3.38
CA GLY A 422 -28.66 -46.59 2.19
C GLY A 422 -28.38 -45.09 1.93
N ALA A 423 -28.46 -44.24 2.96
CA ALA A 423 -28.21 -42.81 2.82
C ALA A 423 -26.79 -42.51 2.34
N THR A 424 -26.69 -41.54 1.43
CA THR A 424 -25.43 -40.96 0.95
C THR A 424 -25.39 -39.50 1.38
N ALA A 425 -24.22 -39.00 1.76
CA ALA A 425 -24.06 -37.62 2.19
C ALA A 425 -24.54 -36.66 1.09
N ASN A 426 -25.28 -35.63 1.49
CA ASN A 426 -25.84 -34.57 0.67
C ASN A 426 -26.78 -35.06 -0.45
N VAL A 427 -27.37 -36.26 -0.31
CA VAL A 427 -28.36 -36.81 -1.24
C VAL A 427 -29.58 -37.33 -0.46
N ILE A 428 -30.76 -36.84 -0.83
CA ILE A 428 -32.06 -37.35 -0.40
C ILE A 428 -32.76 -37.97 -1.61
N THR A 429 -32.90 -39.29 -1.61
CA THR A 429 -33.65 -40.01 -2.64
C THR A 429 -35.16 -39.92 -2.40
N ALA A 430 -35.97 -40.29 -3.40
CA ALA A 430 -37.43 -40.34 -3.25
C ALA A 430 -37.88 -41.24 -2.08
N ALA A 431 -37.18 -42.35 -1.83
CA ALA A 431 -37.48 -43.25 -0.71
C ALA A 431 -37.14 -42.64 0.67
N GLN A 432 -36.21 -41.69 0.71
CA GLN A 432 -35.75 -41.00 1.91
C GLN A 432 -36.48 -39.67 2.16
N TYR A 433 -37.29 -39.21 1.20
CA TYR A 433 -37.94 -37.89 1.24
C TYR A 433 -38.86 -37.67 2.45
N ALA A 434 -39.45 -38.75 2.97
CA ALA A 434 -40.30 -38.74 4.16
C ALA A 434 -39.54 -39.04 5.46
N GLN A 435 -38.21 -39.15 5.41
CA GLN A 435 -37.35 -39.41 6.56
C GLN A 435 -36.70 -38.11 7.03
N ASN A 436 -36.36 -38.06 8.32
CA ASN A 436 -35.54 -36.97 8.84
C ASN A 436 -34.11 -37.08 8.28
N ALA A 437 -33.32 -36.04 8.49
CA ALA A 437 -31.90 -36.04 8.19
C ALA A 437 -31.12 -35.39 9.34
N THR A 438 -29.85 -35.74 9.40
CA THR A 438 -28.88 -35.22 10.35
C THR A 438 -27.95 -34.28 9.60
N ILE A 439 -27.80 -33.06 10.10
CA ILE A 439 -26.83 -32.08 9.61
C ILE A 439 -25.64 -32.08 10.56
N THR A 440 -24.46 -32.33 10.00
CA THR A 440 -23.19 -32.31 10.73
C THR A 440 -22.36 -31.14 10.25
N ILE A 441 -21.93 -30.30 11.19
CA ILE A 441 -20.99 -29.20 10.97
C ILE A 441 -19.63 -29.64 11.50
N PRO A 442 -18.59 -29.74 10.66
CA PRO A 442 -17.25 -30.05 11.15
C PRO A 442 -16.72 -28.95 12.07
N TRP A 443 -15.85 -29.30 13.00
CA TRP A 443 -15.09 -28.29 13.76
C TRP A 443 -14.21 -27.47 12.81
N PRO A 444 -14.02 -26.16 13.06
CA PRO A 444 -13.19 -25.32 12.20
C PRO A 444 -11.78 -25.86 11.98
N THR A 445 -11.22 -25.62 10.80
CA THR A 445 -9.87 -26.08 10.43
C THR A 445 -8.75 -25.22 11.03
N ALA A 446 -9.08 -23.97 11.37
CA ALA A 446 -8.24 -23.04 12.11
C ALA A 446 -9.11 -22.17 13.05
N GLY A 447 -8.48 -21.60 14.07
CA GLY A 447 -9.18 -20.91 15.15
C GLY A 447 -10.08 -21.85 15.98
N ASP A 448 -10.79 -21.29 16.94
CA ASP A 448 -11.70 -22.03 17.82
C ASP A 448 -13.12 -21.46 17.78
N LEU A 449 -14.10 -22.34 17.99
CA LEU A 449 -15.41 -21.95 18.51
C LEU A 449 -15.31 -21.87 20.03
N LEU A 450 -15.98 -20.87 20.60
CA LEU A 450 -16.04 -20.66 22.05
C LEU A 450 -17.42 -21.04 22.57
N ALA A 451 -17.46 -21.45 23.84
CA ALA A 451 -18.73 -21.73 24.49
C ALA A 451 -19.58 -20.44 24.52
N GLY A 452 -20.81 -20.53 24.02
CA GLY A 452 -21.70 -19.39 23.85
C GLY A 452 -21.74 -18.80 22.44
N ASP A 453 -20.81 -19.16 21.53
CA ASP A 453 -20.97 -18.82 20.10
C ASP A 453 -22.30 -19.38 19.59
N LEU A 454 -23.04 -18.60 18.80
CA LEU A 454 -24.36 -18.99 18.30
C LEU A 454 -24.26 -19.50 16.87
N ILE A 455 -24.72 -20.72 16.62
CA ILE A 455 -24.78 -21.33 15.30
C ILE A 455 -26.22 -21.31 14.79
N THR A 456 -26.42 -20.74 13.60
CA THR A 456 -27.69 -20.75 12.88
C THR A 456 -27.51 -21.52 11.58
N VAL A 457 -28.25 -22.61 11.41
CA VAL A 457 -28.21 -23.46 10.21
C VAL A 457 -29.37 -23.12 9.31
N SER A 458 -29.12 -22.83 8.04
CA SER A 458 -30.15 -22.53 7.04
C SER A 458 -30.20 -23.61 5.97
N TYR A 459 -31.40 -24.14 5.73
CA TYR A 459 -31.72 -25.09 4.66
C TYR A 459 -32.80 -24.51 3.75
N ALA A 460 -32.54 -24.45 2.43
CA ALA A 460 -33.43 -23.79 1.47
C ALA A 460 -33.76 -22.32 1.83
N GLY A 461 -32.82 -21.62 2.47
CA GLY A 461 -33.01 -20.24 2.93
C GLY A 461 -33.89 -20.09 4.18
N THR A 462 -34.25 -21.20 4.84
CA THR A 462 -35.02 -21.20 6.09
C THR A 462 -34.18 -21.78 7.23
N ASP A 463 -34.23 -21.14 8.39
CA ASP A 463 -33.50 -21.62 9.57
C ASP A 463 -34.03 -22.97 10.06
N VAL A 464 -33.11 -23.88 10.36
CA VAL A 464 -33.38 -25.19 10.93
C VAL A 464 -33.50 -25.04 12.44
N PRO A 465 -34.64 -25.39 13.07
CA PRO A 465 -34.79 -25.25 14.51
C PRO A 465 -33.76 -26.07 15.31
N PRO A 466 -33.26 -25.54 16.44
CA PRO A 466 -33.52 -24.18 16.94
C PRO A 466 -32.86 -23.12 16.04
N ALA A 467 -33.54 -21.98 15.84
CA ALA A 467 -33.08 -20.93 14.90
C ALA A 467 -31.66 -20.44 15.22
N ALA A 468 -31.25 -20.40 16.48
CA ALA A 468 -29.87 -20.22 16.90
C ALA A 468 -29.54 -21.19 18.05
N ARG A 469 -28.39 -21.86 17.99
CA ARG A 469 -27.91 -22.80 19.01
C ARG A 469 -26.56 -22.36 19.57
N ALA A 470 -26.48 -22.21 20.88
CA ALA A 470 -25.20 -21.96 21.53
C ALA A 470 -24.29 -23.19 21.49
N VAL A 471 -23.01 -22.98 21.19
CA VAL A 471 -21.94 -23.97 21.38
C VAL A 471 -21.74 -24.20 22.87
N THR A 472 -21.74 -25.45 23.29
CA THR A 472 -21.59 -25.85 24.69
C THR A 472 -20.12 -26.01 25.08
N ALA A 473 -19.81 -25.94 26.38
CA ALA A 473 -18.46 -26.20 26.86
C ALA A 473 -17.95 -27.62 26.54
N THR A 474 -18.87 -28.60 26.46
CA THR A 474 -18.54 -29.98 26.10
C THR A 474 -18.16 -30.12 24.63
N GLU A 475 -18.86 -29.42 23.73
CA GLU A 475 -18.51 -29.39 22.31
C GLU A 475 -17.13 -28.76 22.08
N VAL A 476 -16.82 -27.68 22.80
CA VAL A 476 -15.48 -27.05 22.79
C VAL A 476 -14.40 -28.01 23.27
N SER A 477 -14.60 -28.69 24.41
CA SER A 477 -13.59 -29.61 24.96
C SER A 477 -13.33 -30.82 24.07
N ASN A 478 -14.32 -31.23 23.28
CA ASN A 478 -14.24 -32.38 22.40
C ASN A 478 -13.88 -32.01 20.95
N SER A 479 -13.83 -30.71 20.62
CA SER A 479 -13.68 -30.19 19.25
C SER A 479 -14.66 -30.86 18.28
N THR A 480 -15.92 -30.99 18.69
CA THR A 480 -16.99 -31.58 17.87
C THR A 480 -18.31 -30.94 18.24
N LEU A 481 -19.15 -30.67 17.24
CA LEU A 481 -20.49 -30.15 17.44
C LEU A 481 -21.51 -31.29 17.47
N ASP A 482 -22.52 -31.16 18.31
CA ASP A 482 -23.71 -31.99 18.26
C ASP A 482 -24.48 -31.69 16.95
N PRO A 483 -24.98 -32.73 16.27
CA PRO A 483 -25.62 -32.56 14.99
C PRO A 483 -26.97 -31.88 15.11
N PHE A 484 -27.36 -31.16 14.06
CA PHE A 484 -28.69 -30.57 13.93
C PHE A 484 -29.63 -31.57 13.27
N THR A 485 -30.91 -31.56 13.67
CA THR A 485 -31.92 -32.42 13.07
C THR A 485 -32.71 -31.63 12.03
N LEU A 486 -32.75 -32.10 10.79
CA LEU A 486 -33.65 -31.62 9.75
C LEU A 486 -34.85 -32.55 9.64
N LEU A 487 -36.05 -32.02 9.86
CA LEU A 487 -37.28 -32.81 9.83
C LEU A 487 -37.73 -33.09 8.39
N ALA A 488 -38.36 -34.25 8.19
CA ALA A 488 -38.97 -34.62 6.90
C ALA A 488 -39.94 -33.55 6.36
N SER A 489 -40.66 -32.85 7.25
CA SER A 489 -41.55 -31.75 6.85
C SER A 489 -40.79 -30.55 6.27
N GLN A 490 -39.58 -30.28 6.74
CA GLN A 490 -38.73 -29.19 6.21
C GLN A 490 -38.14 -29.58 4.85
N ILE A 491 -37.72 -30.83 4.68
CA ILE A 491 -37.31 -31.39 3.39
C ILE A 491 -38.47 -31.30 2.39
N GLY A 492 -39.66 -31.72 2.81
CA GLY A 492 -40.89 -31.64 2.02
C GLY A 492 -41.23 -30.21 1.59
N SER A 493 -41.09 -29.25 2.50
CA SER A 493 -41.40 -27.84 2.23
C SER A 493 -40.38 -27.18 1.28
N ALA A 494 -39.12 -27.60 1.34
CA ALA A 494 -38.07 -27.11 0.44
C ALA A 494 -38.24 -27.62 -1.01
N GLY A 495 -38.95 -28.73 -1.21
CA GLY A 495 -39.16 -29.32 -2.53
C GLY A 495 -38.01 -30.23 -2.99
N ALA A 496 -37.90 -30.41 -4.31
CA ALA A 496 -36.86 -31.23 -4.95
C ALA A 496 -35.88 -30.36 -5.75
N GLY A 497 -34.71 -30.92 -6.05
CA GLY A 497 -33.64 -30.30 -6.82
C GLY A 497 -32.39 -30.07 -5.99
N ALA A 498 -31.56 -29.13 -6.45
CA ALA A 498 -30.36 -28.69 -5.75
C ALA A 498 -30.73 -27.68 -4.66
N ILE A 499 -30.73 -28.11 -3.41
CA ILE A 499 -31.09 -27.31 -2.25
C ILE A 499 -29.83 -26.82 -1.54
N GLN A 500 -29.80 -25.53 -1.18
CA GLN A 500 -28.68 -24.95 -0.46
C GLN A 500 -28.76 -25.23 1.05
N LEU A 501 -27.62 -25.64 1.62
CA LEU A 501 -27.39 -25.81 3.05
C LEU A 501 -26.16 -24.98 3.43
N LYS A 502 -26.29 -24.13 4.44
CA LYS A 502 -25.20 -23.32 4.98
C LYS A 502 -25.44 -23.04 6.46
N TYR A 503 -24.44 -22.50 7.14
CA TYR A 503 -24.59 -22.03 8.51
C TYR A 503 -23.81 -20.74 8.72
N VAL A 504 -24.21 -20.02 9.76
CA VAL A 504 -23.50 -18.83 10.25
C VAL A 504 -23.16 -19.05 11.71
N VAL A 505 -22.05 -18.46 12.14
CA VAL A 505 -21.63 -18.46 13.54
C VAL A 505 -21.48 -17.02 13.98
N GLU A 506 -22.13 -16.65 15.07
CA GLU A 506 -22.04 -15.32 15.68
C GLU A 506 -21.32 -15.42 17.02
N ARG A 507 -20.39 -14.50 17.27
CA ARG A 507 -19.71 -14.34 18.56
C ARG A 507 -19.98 -12.97 19.14
N THR A 508 -20.71 -12.94 20.25
CA THR A 508 -20.84 -11.73 21.07
C THR A 508 -19.66 -11.65 22.04
N ILE A 509 -18.84 -10.62 21.87
CA ILE A 509 -17.74 -10.31 22.78
C ILE A 509 -18.26 -9.28 23.79
N PRO A 510 -18.27 -9.60 25.10
CA PRO A 510 -18.77 -8.69 26.10
C PRO A 510 -17.90 -7.43 26.20
N ALA A 511 -18.52 -6.34 26.64
CA ALA A 511 -17.83 -5.09 26.90
C ALA A 511 -16.68 -5.31 27.91
N SER A 512 -15.54 -4.68 27.66
CA SER A 512 -14.47 -4.61 28.64
C SER A 512 -13.65 -3.35 28.40
N SER A 513 -13.57 -2.47 29.40
CA SER A 513 -12.91 -1.17 29.29
C SER A 513 -11.53 -1.26 28.60
N PRO A 514 -11.28 -0.50 27.51
CA PRO A 514 -12.11 0.57 26.95
C PRO A 514 -13.15 0.14 25.89
N TYR A 515 -13.26 -1.14 25.54
CA TYR A 515 -14.07 -1.63 24.43
C TYR A 515 -15.57 -1.78 24.76
N PRO A 516 -16.46 -1.31 23.89
CA PRO A 516 -17.89 -1.66 23.93
C PRO A 516 -18.11 -3.14 23.55
N PRO A 517 -19.31 -3.70 23.76
CA PRO A 517 -19.63 -5.05 23.30
C PRO A 517 -19.77 -5.07 21.77
N VAL A 518 -19.29 -6.12 21.11
CA VAL A 518 -19.40 -6.32 19.65
C VAL A 518 -19.94 -7.70 19.33
N THR A 519 -20.60 -7.85 18.18
CA THR A 519 -21.01 -9.16 17.66
C THR A 519 -20.44 -9.36 16.27
N ASN A 520 -19.44 -10.22 16.15
CA ASN A 520 -18.82 -10.55 14.88
C ASN A 520 -19.37 -11.86 14.33
N THR A 521 -19.52 -11.94 13.01
CA THR A 521 -20.18 -13.06 12.32
C THR A 521 -19.23 -13.72 11.33
N SER A 522 -19.18 -15.05 11.31
CA SER A 522 -18.49 -15.86 10.30
C SER A 522 -19.51 -16.66 9.49
N TYR A 523 -19.38 -16.65 8.17
CA TYR A 523 -20.28 -17.35 7.25
C TYR A 523 -19.61 -18.61 6.69
N SER A 524 -20.32 -19.74 6.65
CA SER A 524 -19.85 -20.92 5.94
C SER A 524 -20.08 -20.80 4.44
N ALA A 525 -19.26 -21.50 3.65
CA ALA A 525 -19.59 -21.79 2.27
C ALA A 525 -20.88 -22.63 2.13
N VAL A 526 -21.49 -22.56 0.94
CA VAL A 526 -22.75 -23.24 0.63
C VAL A 526 -22.52 -24.69 0.22
N GLN A 527 -23.10 -25.63 0.95
CA GLN A 527 -23.23 -27.03 0.54
C GLN A 527 -24.50 -27.21 -0.30
N ILE A 528 -24.39 -27.88 -1.45
CA ILE A 528 -25.55 -28.29 -2.23
C ILE A 528 -25.99 -29.69 -1.81
N VAL A 529 -27.28 -29.83 -1.51
CA VAL A 529 -27.95 -31.10 -1.19
C VAL A 529 -28.88 -31.46 -2.35
N GLN A 530 -28.69 -32.63 -2.95
CA GLN A 530 -29.53 -33.12 -4.04
C GLN A 530 -30.75 -33.83 -3.49
N VAL A 531 -31.94 -33.32 -3.78
CA VAL A 531 -33.20 -33.86 -3.26
C VAL A 531 -34.08 -34.34 -4.40
N THR A 532 -34.55 -35.57 -4.30
CA THR A 532 -35.53 -36.12 -5.24
C THR A 532 -36.85 -36.37 -4.51
N SER A 533 -37.93 -35.78 -5.00
CA SER A 533 -39.26 -36.02 -4.43
C SER A 533 -39.92 -37.27 -5.01
N PRO A 534 -40.83 -37.93 -4.27
CA PRO A 534 -41.71 -38.95 -4.82
C PRO A 534 -42.55 -38.44 -6.00
N GLY A 535 -42.89 -37.14 -6.02
CA GLY A 535 -43.63 -36.52 -7.13
C GLY A 535 -42.87 -36.50 -8.46
N SER A 536 -41.55 -36.77 -8.45
CA SER A 536 -40.68 -36.81 -9.63
C SER A 536 -40.46 -38.23 -10.18
N THR A 537 -40.88 -39.28 -9.45
CA THR A 537 -40.78 -40.66 -9.92
C THR A 537 -41.89 -40.98 -10.94
N PRO A 538 -41.76 -42.07 -11.72
CA PRO A 538 -42.84 -42.54 -12.60
C PRO A 538 -44.12 -42.78 -11.80
N GLY A 539 -45.23 -42.19 -12.24
CA GLY A 539 -46.50 -42.20 -11.50
C GLY A 539 -46.73 -40.97 -10.61
N GLY A 540 -45.73 -40.10 -10.44
CA GLY A 540 -45.84 -38.85 -9.68
C GLY A 540 -46.18 -39.08 -8.20
N GLY A 541 -45.64 -40.15 -7.61
CA GLY A 541 -45.97 -40.60 -6.26
C GLY A 541 -47.30 -41.36 -6.14
N GLY A 542 -48.08 -41.48 -7.23
CA GLY A 542 -49.27 -42.31 -7.33
C GLY A 542 -48.99 -43.70 -7.91
N PRO A 543 -49.99 -44.61 -7.91
CA PRO A 543 -49.86 -45.91 -8.56
C PRO A 543 -49.72 -45.75 -10.08
N LEU A 544 -48.91 -46.61 -10.69
CA LEU A 544 -48.81 -46.70 -12.15
C LEU A 544 -50.12 -47.24 -12.77
N PRO A 545 -50.45 -46.87 -14.02
CA PRO A 545 -51.63 -47.38 -14.72
C PRO A 545 -51.56 -48.89 -14.86
N VAL A 546 -52.69 -49.57 -14.70
CA VAL A 546 -52.75 -51.01 -14.96
C VAL A 546 -52.54 -51.28 -16.45
N GLY A 547 -51.81 -52.36 -16.76
CA GLY A 547 -51.68 -52.82 -18.14
C GLY A 547 -52.87 -53.67 -18.57
N GLU A 548 -52.89 -54.08 -19.83
CA GLU A 548 -53.92 -54.95 -20.38
C GLU A 548 -53.36 -56.01 -21.32
N PHE A 549 -54.08 -57.14 -21.40
CA PHE A 549 -53.78 -58.16 -22.39
C PHE A 549 -54.59 -57.90 -23.66
N LEU A 550 -53.91 -57.76 -24.80
CA LEU A 550 -54.57 -57.53 -26.10
C LEU A 550 -55.17 -58.81 -26.68
N ASN A 551 -54.68 -59.98 -26.25
CA ASN A 551 -55.10 -61.29 -26.75
C ASN A 551 -56.38 -61.83 -26.08
N ARG A 552 -57.11 -61.04 -25.29
CA ARG A 552 -58.34 -61.52 -24.62
C ARG A 552 -59.40 -61.94 -25.65
N ASN A 553 -60.09 -63.05 -25.38
CA ASN A 553 -61.27 -63.44 -26.15
C ASN A 553 -62.47 -62.52 -25.86
N ALA A 554 -63.60 -62.72 -26.57
CA ALA A 554 -64.81 -61.90 -26.42
C ALA A 554 -65.38 -61.88 -25.00
N SER A 555 -65.06 -62.88 -24.17
CA SER A 555 -65.46 -62.97 -22.76
C SER A 555 -64.44 -62.32 -21.80
N GLY A 556 -63.37 -61.71 -22.32
CA GLY A 556 -62.33 -61.05 -21.53
C GLY A 556 -61.28 -61.98 -20.94
N PHE A 557 -61.22 -63.25 -21.37
CA PHE A 557 -60.32 -64.27 -20.85
C PHE A 557 -59.15 -64.55 -21.79
N LEU A 558 -58.06 -65.06 -21.21
CA LEU A 558 -57.02 -65.74 -21.99
C LEU A 558 -57.33 -67.24 -22.02
N ASP A 559 -57.23 -67.83 -23.21
CA ASP A 559 -57.44 -69.26 -23.43
C ASP A 559 -56.28 -69.84 -24.22
N ARG A 560 -56.25 -71.17 -24.34
CA ARG A 560 -55.13 -71.85 -25.00
C ARG A 560 -54.96 -71.41 -26.45
N CYS A 561 -56.04 -71.02 -27.12
CA CYS A 561 -56.04 -70.67 -28.52
C CYS A 561 -55.43 -69.28 -28.74
N ASN A 562 -55.79 -68.31 -27.90
CA ASN A 562 -55.31 -66.93 -28.02
C ASN A 562 -53.92 -66.68 -27.39
N THR A 563 -53.36 -67.67 -26.68
CA THR A 563 -51.99 -67.63 -26.12
C THR A 563 -51.01 -68.62 -26.78
N THR A 564 -51.39 -69.35 -27.83
CA THR A 564 -50.54 -70.37 -28.47
C THR A 564 -49.19 -69.80 -28.94
N ASN A 565 -49.16 -68.52 -29.35
CA ASN A 565 -47.95 -67.81 -29.77
C ASN A 565 -47.44 -66.80 -28.72
N GLY A 566 -47.82 -67.00 -27.45
CA GLY A 566 -47.68 -66.01 -26.39
C GLY A 566 -48.83 -65.00 -26.38
N ALA A 567 -48.73 -63.99 -25.52
CA ALA A 567 -49.70 -62.89 -25.44
C ALA A 567 -48.96 -61.54 -25.34
N ILE A 568 -49.60 -60.49 -25.86
CA ILE A 568 -49.11 -59.12 -25.76
C ILE A 568 -49.76 -58.47 -24.54
N PHE A 569 -48.92 -57.93 -23.66
CA PHE A 569 -49.31 -57.13 -22.52
C PHE A 569 -48.93 -55.67 -22.76
N ARG A 570 -49.92 -54.80 -22.84
CA ARG A 570 -49.77 -53.37 -23.10
C ARG A 570 -49.74 -52.59 -21.80
N ILE A 571 -48.73 -51.75 -21.61
CA ILE A 571 -48.65 -50.81 -20.48
C ILE A 571 -48.87 -49.38 -21.02
N PRO A 572 -49.90 -48.66 -20.54
CA PRO A 572 -50.07 -47.26 -20.90
C PRO A 572 -48.94 -46.38 -20.35
N LEU A 573 -48.37 -45.53 -21.19
CA LEU A 573 -47.38 -44.51 -20.81
C LEU A 573 -48.05 -43.17 -20.47
N THR A 574 -49.22 -43.23 -19.83
CA THR A 574 -50.04 -42.05 -19.50
C THR A 574 -49.86 -41.55 -18.07
N TYR A 575 -48.92 -42.13 -17.33
CA TYR A 575 -48.59 -41.73 -15.97
C TYR A 575 -47.78 -40.44 -15.92
N ALA A 576 -47.83 -39.76 -14.76
CA ALA A 576 -47.01 -38.59 -14.52
C ALA A 576 -45.51 -38.94 -14.55
N ASN A 577 -44.71 -38.08 -15.17
CA ASN A 577 -43.26 -38.24 -15.37
C ASN A 577 -42.86 -39.44 -16.26
N ALA A 578 -43.75 -39.92 -17.13
CA ALA A 578 -43.36 -40.81 -18.21
C ALA A 578 -42.36 -40.11 -19.15
N ALA A 579 -41.26 -40.77 -19.49
CA ALA A 579 -40.24 -40.25 -20.38
C ALA A 579 -39.63 -41.34 -21.27
N VAL A 580 -39.01 -40.91 -22.36
CA VAL A 580 -38.12 -41.76 -23.14
C VAL A 580 -36.94 -42.17 -22.26
N ASN A 581 -36.50 -43.42 -22.40
CA ASN A 581 -35.49 -44.09 -21.60
C ASN A 581 -35.94 -44.54 -20.19
N ASP A 582 -37.22 -44.43 -19.86
CA ASP A 582 -37.76 -45.09 -18.66
C ASP A 582 -37.59 -46.61 -18.80
N ARG A 583 -36.97 -47.25 -17.79
CA ARG A 583 -36.76 -48.70 -17.75
C ARG A 583 -37.97 -49.36 -17.09
N ILE A 584 -38.62 -50.26 -17.81
CA ILE A 584 -39.82 -50.96 -17.34
C ILE A 584 -39.48 -52.43 -17.09
N VAL A 585 -39.78 -52.91 -15.89
CA VAL A 585 -39.67 -54.32 -15.51
C VAL A 585 -41.08 -54.87 -15.31
N LEU A 586 -41.47 -55.82 -16.16
CA LEU A 586 -42.73 -56.53 -16.09
C LEU A 586 -42.53 -57.88 -15.41
N ASN A 587 -43.33 -58.18 -14.39
CA ASN A 587 -43.32 -59.45 -13.68
C ASN A 587 -44.73 -60.06 -13.70
N GLY A 588 -44.82 -61.38 -13.83
CA GLY A 588 -46.10 -62.06 -13.69
C GLY A 588 -45.99 -63.49 -13.19
N GLN A 589 -47.08 -63.98 -12.61
CA GLN A 589 -47.21 -65.32 -12.05
C GLN A 589 -48.67 -65.80 -12.12
N GLY A 590 -48.86 -67.07 -12.45
CA GLY A 590 -50.15 -67.74 -12.44
C GLY A 590 -50.55 -68.15 -11.02
N ILE A 591 -51.81 -67.89 -10.67
CA ILE A 591 -52.39 -68.18 -9.37
C ILE A 591 -53.58 -69.13 -9.56
N GLY A 592 -53.62 -70.18 -8.74
CA GLY A 592 -54.75 -71.11 -8.72
C GLY A 592 -56.02 -70.44 -8.19
N GLY A 593 -57.20 -70.77 -8.72
CA GLY A 593 -58.47 -70.22 -8.22
C GLY A 593 -58.84 -68.85 -8.80
N ARG A 594 -60.00 -68.33 -8.36
CA ARG A 594 -60.55 -67.06 -8.85
C ARG A 594 -59.78 -65.87 -8.24
N PRO A 595 -59.72 -64.72 -8.94
CA PRO A 595 -59.15 -63.49 -8.37
C PRO A 595 -59.72 -63.09 -7.00
N THR A 596 -61.00 -63.39 -6.74
CA THR A 596 -61.68 -63.09 -5.46
C THR A 596 -61.43 -64.11 -4.34
N ALA A 597 -60.76 -65.22 -4.66
CA ALA A 597 -60.39 -66.29 -3.72
C ALA A 597 -59.12 -66.99 -4.22
N PRO A 598 -57.97 -66.29 -4.20
CA PRO A 598 -56.72 -66.78 -4.75
C PRO A 598 -56.19 -67.97 -3.92
N GLY A 599 -55.74 -69.00 -4.63
CA GLY A 599 -55.07 -70.18 -4.11
C GLY A 599 -53.54 -70.06 -4.21
N ALA A 600 -52.84 -71.19 -4.26
CA ALA A 600 -51.38 -71.20 -4.39
C ALA A 600 -50.91 -70.73 -5.77
N ALA A 601 -49.72 -70.14 -5.81
CA ALA A 601 -49.00 -69.87 -7.05
C ALA A 601 -48.74 -71.17 -7.83
N LEU A 602 -48.79 -71.07 -9.16
CA LEU A 602 -48.63 -72.19 -10.08
C LEU A 602 -47.19 -72.23 -10.61
N PRO A 603 -46.38 -73.23 -10.21
CA PRO A 603 -44.99 -73.28 -10.64
C PRO A 603 -44.83 -73.35 -12.16
N GLY A 604 -43.82 -72.65 -12.69
CA GLY A 604 -43.51 -72.62 -14.12
C GLY A 604 -44.34 -71.62 -14.92
N THR A 605 -45.13 -70.78 -14.25
CA THR A 605 -45.88 -69.67 -14.85
C THR A 605 -45.20 -68.31 -14.61
N GLU A 606 -44.13 -68.28 -13.81
CA GLU A 606 -43.38 -67.07 -13.51
C GLU A 606 -42.66 -66.55 -14.76
N PHE A 607 -42.73 -65.23 -14.96
CA PHE A 607 -41.93 -64.57 -15.99
C PHE A 607 -41.51 -63.17 -15.54
N THR A 608 -40.37 -62.74 -16.06
CA THR A 608 -39.89 -61.36 -15.98
C THR A 608 -39.48 -60.92 -17.38
N ALA A 609 -39.93 -59.74 -17.79
CA ALA A 609 -39.48 -59.07 -19.00
C ALA A 609 -39.00 -57.66 -18.65
N THR A 610 -38.04 -57.14 -19.40
CA THR A 610 -37.51 -55.78 -19.19
C THR A 610 -37.38 -55.10 -20.53
N ASP A 611 -37.82 -53.85 -20.61
CA ASP A 611 -37.65 -53.02 -21.79
C ASP A 611 -37.44 -51.55 -21.39
N THR A 612 -37.09 -50.71 -22.36
CA THR A 612 -36.85 -49.27 -22.17
C THR A 612 -37.70 -48.49 -23.16
N VAL A 613 -38.44 -47.50 -22.66
CA VAL A 613 -39.35 -46.69 -23.48
C VAL A 613 -38.57 -45.97 -24.58
N ASN A 614 -38.87 -46.26 -25.84
CA ASN A 614 -38.28 -45.57 -26.98
C ASN A 614 -39.15 -44.37 -27.45
N PRO A 615 -38.63 -43.49 -28.33
CA PRO A 615 -39.38 -42.33 -28.81
C PRO A 615 -40.71 -42.64 -29.53
N GLU A 616 -40.80 -43.78 -30.24
CA GLU A 616 -42.01 -44.17 -30.97
C GLU A 616 -43.12 -44.63 -30.01
N GLU A 617 -42.78 -45.49 -29.06
CA GLU A 617 -43.67 -45.97 -27.99
C GLU A 617 -44.19 -44.81 -27.14
N PHE A 618 -43.30 -43.88 -26.78
CA PHE A 618 -43.68 -42.68 -26.04
C PHE A 618 -44.69 -41.82 -26.82
N ALA A 619 -44.48 -41.66 -28.13
CA ALA A 619 -45.42 -40.95 -29.00
C ALA A 619 -46.78 -41.68 -29.12
N GLN A 620 -46.76 -43.01 -29.16
CA GLN A 620 -47.95 -43.86 -29.18
C GLN A 620 -48.66 -43.96 -27.81
N LYS A 621 -47.99 -43.53 -26.72
CA LYS A 621 -48.46 -43.56 -25.33
C LYS A 621 -48.66 -44.95 -24.75
N TYR A 622 -47.98 -45.96 -25.27
CA TYR A 622 -47.95 -47.30 -24.70
C TYR A 622 -46.67 -48.04 -25.10
N ILE A 623 -46.34 -49.06 -24.31
CA ILE A 623 -45.32 -50.07 -24.64
C ILE A 623 -45.96 -51.46 -24.60
N ASP A 624 -45.56 -52.32 -25.53
CA ASP A 624 -46.09 -53.68 -25.67
C ASP A 624 -45.03 -54.71 -25.30
N PHE A 625 -45.29 -55.48 -24.25
CA PHE A 625 -44.47 -56.62 -23.85
C PHE A 625 -45.01 -57.91 -24.45
N ARG A 626 -44.17 -58.66 -25.17
CA ARG A 626 -44.53 -60.01 -25.61
C ARG A 626 -44.18 -61.04 -24.54
N ILE A 627 -45.19 -61.57 -23.86
CA ILE A 627 -45.05 -62.69 -22.94
C ILE A 627 -44.98 -63.98 -23.77
N LEU A 628 -43.89 -64.72 -23.61
CA LEU A 628 -43.62 -65.92 -24.39
C LEU A 628 -44.62 -67.04 -24.07
N ALA A 629 -44.91 -67.88 -25.07
CA ALA A 629 -45.81 -69.04 -24.93
C ALA A 629 -45.41 -69.99 -23.78
N SER A 630 -44.12 -70.02 -23.40
CA SER A 630 -43.60 -70.82 -22.29
C SER A 630 -44.16 -70.44 -20.92
N ALA A 631 -44.61 -69.20 -20.72
CA ALA A 631 -45.25 -68.77 -19.46
C ALA A 631 -46.70 -69.30 -19.34
N PHE A 632 -47.29 -69.75 -20.45
CA PHE A 632 -48.67 -70.22 -20.55
C PHE A 632 -48.73 -71.75 -20.49
N VAL A 633 -48.21 -72.33 -19.40
CA VAL A 633 -48.17 -73.79 -19.20
C VAL A 633 -49.58 -74.40 -19.07
N PRO A 634 -49.78 -75.68 -19.41
CA PRO A 634 -51.10 -76.33 -19.37
C PRO A 634 -51.81 -76.25 -18.00
N THR A 635 -51.05 -76.22 -16.90
CA THR A 635 -51.58 -76.08 -15.53
C THR A 635 -52.26 -74.73 -15.29
N LEU A 636 -51.99 -73.73 -16.11
CA LEU A 636 -52.63 -72.41 -16.07
C LEU A 636 -54.06 -72.45 -16.63
N TYR A 637 -54.46 -73.51 -17.36
CA TYR A 637 -55.77 -73.67 -18.01
C TYR A 637 -56.59 -74.86 -17.47
N PRO A 638 -57.16 -74.81 -16.25
CA PRO A 638 -57.99 -75.91 -15.75
C PRO A 638 -59.46 -75.76 -16.20
N GLY A 639 -60.24 -76.82 -15.95
CA GLY A 639 -61.71 -76.75 -15.98
C GLY A 639 -62.34 -75.90 -14.86
N ARG A 640 -61.54 -75.28 -13.98
CA ARG A 640 -61.94 -74.28 -12.95
C ARG A 640 -61.01 -73.07 -13.05
N TYR A 641 -61.58 -71.89 -12.80
CA TYR A 641 -60.96 -70.57 -12.90
C TYR A 641 -59.59 -70.49 -12.22
N ASN A 642 -58.50 -70.38 -13.00
CA ASN A 642 -57.20 -69.84 -12.58
C ASN A 642 -57.06 -68.43 -13.12
N HIS A 643 -56.09 -67.66 -12.64
CA HIS A 643 -55.78 -66.35 -13.20
C HIS A 643 -54.28 -66.07 -13.24
N LEU A 644 -53.90 -65.13 -14.09
CA LEU A 644 -52.53 -64.60 -14.16
C LEU A 644 -52.52 -63.22 -13.49
N GLU A 645 -51.57 -63.02 -12.59
CA GLU A 645 -51.27 -61.74 -11.95
C GLU A 645 -50.06 -61.12 -12.61
N VAL A 646 -50.19 -59.87 -13.05
CA VAL A 646 -49.11 -59.13 -13.71
C VAL A 646 -48.96 -57.75 -13.07
N HIS A 647 -47.73 -57.40 -12.71
CA HIS A 647 -47.35 -56.11 -12.15
C HIS A 647 -46.09 -55.59 -12.84
N HIS A 648 -45.89 -54.28 -12.83
CA HIS A 648 -44.69 -53.68 -13.40
C HIS A 648 -44.12 -52.56 -12.52
N GLU A 649 -42.81 -52.39 -12.66
CA GLU A 649 -42.03 -51.32 -12.06
C GLU A 649 -41.41 -50.48 -13.17
N ILE A 650 -41.39 -49.17 -13.00
CA ILE A 650 -40.82 -48.23 -13.96
C ILE A 650 -39.80 -47.39 -13.23
N THR A 651 -38.56 -47.39 -13.73
CA THR A 651 -37.45 -46.62 -13.17
C THR A 651 -37.03 -45.53 -14.14
N ASN A 652 -37.02 -44.30 -13.67
CA ASN A 652 -36.40 -43.16 -14.37
C ASN A 652 -35.21 -42.62 -13.56
N ALA A 653 -34.61 -41.51 -14.00
CA ALA A 653 -33.48 -40.89 -13.30
C ALA A 653 -33.80 -40.43 -11.86
N SER A 654 -35.08 -40.25 -11.53
CA SER A 654 -35.57 -39.83 -10.22
C SER A 654 -35.98 -41.00 -9.31
N GLY A 655 -36.01 -42.23 -9.81
CA GLY A 655 -36.30 -43.42 -9.02
C GLY A 655 -37.36 -44.33 -9.64
N THR A 656 -37.89 -45.26 -8.84
CA THR A 656 -38.82 -46.30 -9.29
C THR A 656 -40.24 -46.02 -8.82
N GLY A 657 -41.19 -46.04 -9.75
CA GLY A 657 -42.62 -46.19 -9.51
C GLY A 657 -43.05 -47.64 -9.74
N ALA A 658 -44.12 -48.09 -9.10
CA ALA A 658 -44.60 -49.46 -9.24
C ALA A 658 -46.13 -49.52 -9.26
N THR A 659 -46.68 -50.54 -9.92
CA THR A 659 -48.06 -50.99 -9.67
C THR A 659 -48.11 -51.75 -8.34
N ASN A 660 -48.14 -51.04 -7.21
CA ASN A 660 -48.37 -51.68 -5.90
C ASN A 660 -49.85 -52.14 -5.80
N PRO A 661 -50.20 -53.21 -5.04
CA PRO A 661 -51.61 -53.59 -4.83
C PRO A 661 -52.41 -52.38 -4.34
N PRO A 662 -53.58 -52.07 -4.93
CA PRO A 662 -54.47 -52.98 -5.66
C PRO A 662 -54.31 -53.00 -7.21
N SER A 663 -53.27 -52.39 -7.78
CA SER A 663 -53.17 -52.14 -9.24
C SER A 663 -52.57 -53.31 -10.05
N ILE A 664 -52.75 -54.55 -9.59
CA ILE A 664 -52.28 -55.75 -10.31
C ILE A 664 -53.26 -56.05 -11.44
N THR A 665 -52.75 -56.34 -12.63
CA THR A 665 -53.61 -56.82 -13.72
C THR A 665 -53.89 -58.29 -13.52
N GLN A 666 -55.15 -58.61 -13.21
CA GLN A 666 -55.63 -59.98 -13.10
C GLN A 666 -56.40 -60.34 -14.39
N VAL A 667 -56.04 -61.48 -14.99
CA VAL A 667 -56.79 -62.03 -16.13
C VAL A 667 -57.09 -63.50 -15.90
N THR A 668 -58.36 -63.87 -16.06
CA THR A 668 -58.82 -65.24 -15.85
C THR A 668 -58.46 -66.11 -17.07
N MET A 669 -58.05 -67.34 -16.78
CA MET A 669 -57.58 -68.33 -17.76
C MET A 669 -58.64 -69.42 -17.93
N VAL A 670 -58.98 -69.78 -19.17
CA VAL A 670 -60.00 -70.81 -19.47
C VAL A 670 -59.51 -71.84 -20.50
N GLY A 671 -59.84 -73.11 -20.29
CA GLY A 671 -59.39 -74.22 -21.12
C GLY A 671 -60.27 -74.55 -22.33
N SER A 672 -60.72 -73.56 -23.11
CA SER A 672 -61.54 -73.81 -24.32
C SER A 672 -60.79 -74.66 -25.36
N GLU A 673 -61.51 -75.59 -26.01
CA GLU A 673 -61.01 -76.31 -27.19
C GLU A 673 -61.01 -75.39 -28.41
N CYS A 674 -59.91 -75.36 -29.16
CA CYS A 674 -59.80 -74.51 -30.35
C CYS A 674 -60.65 -75.07 -31.48
N SER A 675 -61.77 -74.40 -31.78
CA SER A 675 -62.51 -74.62 -33.02
C SER A 675 -61.69 -74.02 -34.17
N PHE A 676 -61.06 -74.88 -34.98
CA PHE A 676 -60.46 -74.46 -36.24
C PHE A 676 -61.57 -74.29 -37.27
N ASP A 677 -62.07 -73.07 -37.45
CA ASP A 677 -62.89 -72.74 -38.61
C ASP A 677 -61.95 -72.50 -39.81
N THR A 678 -61.87 -73.49 -40.70
CA THR A 678 -61.16 -73.40 -41.97
C THR A 678 -61.93 -72.50 -42.93
N ASN A 679 -61.84 -71.18 -42.77
CA ASN A 679 -61.98 -70.17 -43.84
C ASN A 679 -61.97 -68.74 -43.29
N SER A 680 -60.78 -68.12 -43.22
CA SER A 680 -60.63 -66.76 -43.74
C SER A 680 -59.16 -66.48 -44.06
N GLN A 681 -58.94 -65.97 -45.27
CA GLN A 681 -57.65 -65.56 -45.79
C GLN A 681 -57.44 -64.06 -45.54
N VAL A 682 -56.21 -63.75 -45.10
CA VAL A 682 -55.40 -62.55 -45.41
C VAL A 682 -55.76 -61.22 -44.73
N SER A 683 -54.86 -60.73 -43.85
CA SER A 683 -53.95 -59.63 -44.21
C SER A 683 -52.72 -59.61 -43.29
N ASN A 684 -51.54 -59.62 -43.90
CA ASN A 684 -50.24 -59.48 -43.25
C ASN A 684 -50.02 -58.00 -42.89
N ALA A 685 -49.88 -57.71 -41.60
CA ALA A 685 -49.18 -56.51 -41.13
C ALA A 685 -47.88 -56.94 -40.44
N SER A 686 -46.79 -56.35 -40.91
CA SER A 686 -45.40 -56.68 -40.62
C SER A 686 -45.05 -56.60 -39.13
N VAL A 687 -44.63 -57.72 -38.55
CA VAL A 687 -43.92 -57.80 -37.26
C VAL A 687 -42.45 -58.09 -37.58
N LYS A 688 -41.54 -57.23 -37.14
CA LYS A 688 -40.09 -57.44 -37.25
C LYS A 688 -39.61 -58.44 -36.17
N PRO A 689 -38.67 -59.35 -36.47
CA PRO A 689 -37.99 -60.16 -35.46
C PRO A 689 -36.80 -59.41 -34.83
N ALA A 690 -36.41 -59.94 -33.66
CA ALA A 690 -35.40 -59.51 -32.69
C ALA A 690 -34.19 -58.70 -33.17
#